data_AF-A3DA95-F1
#
_entry.id   AF-A3DA95-F1
#
_cell.length_a   1.000
_cell.length_b   1.000
_cell.length_c   1.000
_cell.angle_alpha   90.00
_cell.angle_beta   90.00
_cell.angle_gamma   90.00
#
_symmetry.space_group_name_H-M   'P 1'
#
loop_
_entity.id
_entity.type
_entity.pdbx_description
1 polymer ?
#
loop_
_entity_poly.entity_id
_entity_poly.type
_entity_poly.pdbx_seq_one_letter_code
_entity_poly.pdbx_strand_id
1 'polypeptide(L)'
;MLQSSERELEQSVNVVALTQFANALLLSTSAGESKRLIDPILEQLCQITAVELHPEYFLDTEASITPFGKAVSLTTAAQCAEDPERGRVFIQGIYQAIQDKLVLNPQRPIQILYAGTGPFAWLLLPLLPLFSASQIQVTLLDIHPASLDKVTKLIEHFDLADRVATYVCADATVWQPEAAVKFDMIVSETMKHLLQQEPQVQIFSHLQAYLADGGVLIPQNIELDAWLEYRTVQDLAETHYLGPLFALNLQTARLLADGDRSFLAGTLLLPDFSPSAVTLKFTTFIQVYGHSTLSENQSQLTLPRYRREHWLKPLSTLSFRYEQGAHPDFVFDVIEQKPVLVSSDDLSCLGIYHLQRLWQKIQLRKRGESFTELANEWHLDKTLLDLCGIGLEPGLRALYQNDHQSAFVAYIQQIAKLTAADIAGINQQLSTISHGLTLSLTMPEVDDLNSIEVEDSNPAAVLSESQLNFWRGEGYLVIQHVLTAEQCAATRDFIWQQLGANEQDPATWYRAHEFMQKIMLQLFRHPQLDANRQVPKIRQVFEQLWQRTDLVMTTDRVSFNPPETPTWRFPGPDMHWDMPLQQPVEFGTQGLIYLTDTSVDQGAFCCVPGFHLKIEEWLRSSNKPDIELQQQDWSKWPIKPIAANAGDLIIWHHALPHGASPNRAKLPRMVQYINFYSMAC
;
A
#
# COMPACT_ATOMS: atom_id res chain seq x y z
N MET A 1 -17.25 3.42 -66.46
CA MET A 1 -16.57 2.15 -66.82
C MET A 1 -15.18 2.05 -66.21
N LEU A 2 -14.27 3.02 -66.41
CA LEU A 2 -12.93 2.98 -65.76
C LEU A 2 -13.03 3.11 -64.22
N GLN A 3 -13.78 4.11 -63.72
CA GLN A 3 -13.99 4.28 -62.26
C GLN A 3 -14.80 3.16 -61.59
N SER A 4 -15.65 2.44 -62.33
CA SER A 4 -16.38 1.28 -61.79
C SER A 4 -15.49 0.04 -61.72
N SER A 5 -14.64 -0.15 -62.72
CA SER A 5 -13.63 -1.22 -62.77
C SER A 5 -12.54 -1.07 -61.71
N GLU A 6 -12.10 0.16 -61.41
CA GLU A 6 -11.11 0.42 -60.35
C GLU A 6 -11.71 0.18 -58.95
N ARG A 7 -12.95 0.61 -58.73
CA ARG A 7 -13.66 0.41 -57.45
C ARG A 7 -13.95 -1.07 -57.17
N GLU A 8 -14.36 -1.83 -58.18
CA GLU A 8 -14.55 -3.29 -58.07
C GLU A 8 -13.23 -4.02 -57.78
N LEU A 9 -12.11 -3.57 -58.37
CA LEU A 9 -10.79 -4.15 -58.13
C LEU A 9 -10.29 -3.85 -56.71
N GLU A 10 -10.44 -2.61 -56.23
CA GLU A 10 -10.07 -2.20 -54.87
C GLU A 10 -10.91 -2.94 -53.81
N GLN A 11 -12.23 -3.05 -54.01
CA GLN A 11 -13.11 -3.83 -53.13
C GLN A 11 -12.70 -5.30 -53.06
N SER A 12 -12.39 -5.92 -54.21
CA SER A 12 -11.90 -7.30 -54.25
C SER A 12 -10.58 -7.49 -53.48
N VAL A 13 -9.67 -6.51 -53.49
CA VAL A 13 -8.40 -6.59 -52.76
C VAL A 13 -8.63 -6.46 -51.25
N ASN A 14 -9.52 -5.56 -50.81
CA ASN A 14 -9.79 -5.34 -49.39
C ASN A 14 -10.44 -6.55 -48.71
N VAL A 15 -11.37 -7.23 -49.40
CA VAL A 15 -11.99 -8.48 -48.87
C VAL A 15 -10.97 -9.61 -48.76
N VAL A 16 -10.03 -9.70 -49.71
CA VAL A 16 -8.94 -10.69 -49.66
C VAL A 16 -8.04 -10.43 -48.45
N ALA A 17 -7.70 -9.17 -48.16
CA ALA A 17 -6.91 -8.81 -46.98
C ALA A 17 -7.62 -9.20 -45.67
N LEU A 18 -8.92 -8.90 -45.55
CA LEU A 18 -9.74 -9.29 -44.39
C LEU A 18 -9.82 -10.82 -44.23
N THR A 19 -9.97 -11.54 -45.35
CA THR A 19 -9.97 -13.01 -45.39
C THR A 19 -8.62 -13.60 -44.93
N GLN A 20 -7.50 -13.03 -45.38
CA GLN A 20 -6.16 -13.47 -44.97
C GLN A 20 -5.92 -13.22 -43.48
N PHE A 21 -6.33 -12.04 -42.98
CA PHE A 21 -6.29 -11.73 -41.55
C PHE A 21 -7.08 -12.75 -40.74
N ALA A 22 -8.32 -13.04 -41.12
CA ALA A 22 -9.17 -13.98 -40.40
C ALA A 22 -8.54 -15.38 -40.33
N ASN A 23 -8.05 -15.91 -41.47
CA ASN A 23 -7.37 -17.20 -41.49
C ASN A 23 -6.10 -17.21 -40.63
N ALA A 24 -5.31 -16.14 -40.66
CA ALA A 24 -4.10 -16.03 -39.83
C ALA A 24 -4.46 -15.96 -38.33
N LEU A 25 -5.50 -15.21 -37.96
CA LEU A 25 -5.95 -15.09 -36.58
C LEU A 25 -6.51 -16.41 -36.06
N LEU A 26 -7.24 -17.17 -36.89
CA LEU A 26 -7.74 -18.51 -36.53
C LEU A 26 -6.62 -19.51 -36.24
N LEU A 27 -5.43 -19.31 -36.80
CA LEU A 27 -4.24 -20.14 -36.55
C LEU A 27 -3.33 -19.58 -35.44
N SER A 28 -3.58 -18.36 -34.96
CA SER A 28 -2.75 -17.73 -33.93
C SER A 28 -2.89 -18.44 -32.59
N THR A 29 -1.76 -18.58 -31.88
CA THR A 29 -1.68 -19.30 -30.60
C THR A 29 -1.35 -18.42 -29.41
N SER A 30 -1.08 -17.14 -29.62
CA SER A 30 -0.69 -16.22 -28.54
C SER A 30 -1.12 -14.78 -28.79
N ALA A 31 -1.23 -14.04 -27.68
CA ALA A 31 -1.51 -12.61 -27.64
C ALA A 31 -0.55 -11.80 -28.53
N GLY A 32 0.74 -12.13 -28.48
CA GLY A 32 1.79 -11.40 -29.20
C GLY A 32 1.71 -11.59 -30.71
N GLU A 33 1.34 -12.79 -31.18
CA GLU A 33 1.07 -13.03 -32.60
C GLU A 33 -0.19 -12.31 -33.04
N SER A 34 -1.28 -12.46 -32.28
CA SER A 34 -2.57 -11.83 -32.60
C SER A 34 -2.49 -10.32 -32.62
N LYS A 35 -1.72 -9.70 -31.72
CA LYS A 35 -1.48 -8.25 -31.74
C LYS A 35 -0.90 -7.78 -33.08
N ARG A 36 0.10 -8.48 -33.61
CA ARG A 36 0.72 -8.13 -34.91
C ARG A 36 -0.25 -8.26 -36.09
N LEU A 37 -1.23 -9.15 -35.97
CA LEU A 37 -2.27 -9.33 -36.98
C LEU A 37 -3.39 -8.30 -36.83
N ILE A 38 -3.77 -7.97 -35.59
CA ILE A 38 -4.90 -7.09 -35.24
C ILE A 38 -4.55 -5.63 -35.53
N ASP A 39 -3.39 -5.15 -35.11
CA ASP A 39 -3.04 -3.72 -35.18
C ASP A 39 -3.22 -3.13 -36.60
N PRO A 40 -2.72 -3.76 -37.69
CA PRO A 40 -2.88 -3.21 -39.05
C PRO A 40 -4.34 -3.18 -39.52
N ILE A 41 -5.11 -4.22 -39.20
CA ILE A 41 -6.52 -4.29 -39.59
C ILE A 41 -7.34 -3.28 -38.79
N LEU A 42 -7.10 -3.16 -37.49
CA LEU A 42 -7.76 -2.19 -36.65
C LEU A 42 -7.49 -0.75 -37.13
N GLU A 43 -6.25 -0.43 -37.49
CA GLU A 43 -5.90 0.86 -38.09
C GLU A 43 -6.68 1.10 -39.39
N GLN A 44 -6.75 0.11 -40.28
CA GLN A 44 -7.52 0.19 -41.52
C GLN A 44 -9.02 0.41 -41.25
N LEU A 45 -9.61 -0.32 -40.30
CA LEU A 45 -11.02 -0.15 -39.92
C LEU A 45 -11.28 1.26 -39.37
N CYS A 46 -10.39 1.78 -38.53
CA CYS A 46 -10.47 3.14 -38.02
C CYS A 46 -10.40 4.18 -39.15
N GLN A 47 -9.51 4.01 -40.12
CA GLN A 47 -9.40 4.88 -41.29
C GLN A 47 -10.68 4.85 -42.14
N ILE A 48 -11.23 3.67 -42.43
CA ILE A 48 -12.47 3.53 -43.23
C ILE A 48 -13.64 4.20 -42.52
N THR A 49 -13.77 4.01 -41.21
CA THR A 49 -14.90 4.50 -40.41
C THR A 49 -14.73 5.93 -39.91
N ALA A 50 -13.53 6.48 -39.99
CA ALA A 50 -13.13 7.73 -39.34
C ALA A 50 -13.41 7.68 -37.82
N VAL A 51 -13.04 6.58 -37.17
CA VAL A 51 -13.12 6.42 -35.71
C VAL A 51 -11.75 6.72 -35.11
N GLU A 52 -11.73 7.62 -34.12
CA GLU A 52 -10.55 7.94 -33.34
C GLU A 52 -10.58 7.15 -32.03
N LEU A 53 -9.64 6.22 -31.84
CA LEU A 53 -9.58 5.36 -30.65
C LEU A 53 -9.09 6.10 -29.40
N HIS A 54 -8.16 7.05 -29.57
CA HIS A 54 -7.47 7.73 -28.46
C HIS A 54 -7.50 9.26 -28.62
N PRO A 55 -8.68 9.90 -28.48
CA PRO A 55 -8.75 11.35 -28.51
C PRO A 55 -8.04 11.97 -27.30
N GLU A 56 -7.46 13.16 -27.46
CA GLU A 56 -6.62 13.83 -26.44
C GLU A 56 -7.32 13.98 -25.08
N TYR A 57 -8.64 14.23 -25.10
CA TYR A 57 -9.49 14.26 -23.91
C TYR A 57 -10.71 13.35 -24.13
N PHE A 58 -10.70 12.18 -23.50
CA PHE A 58 -11.81 11.23 -23.60
C PHE A 58 -12.63 11.16 -22.31
N LEU A 59 -13.92 11.47 -22.43
CA LEU A 59 -14.95 11.11 -21.47
C LEU A 59 -16.02 10.32 -22.21
N ASP A 60 -16.46 9.21 -21.64
CA ASP A 60 -17.45 8.31 -22.25
C ASP A 60 -18.89 8.87 -22.06
N THR A 61 -19.14 10.09 -22.56
CA THR A 61 -20.38 10.85 -22.38
C THR A 61 -21.51 10.39 -23.29
N GLU A 62 -21.18 9.80 -24.44
CA GLU A 62 -22.15 9.29 -25.42
C GLU A 62 -22.63 7.86 -25.10
N ALA A 63 -22.31 7.35 -23.91
CA ALA A 63 -22.80 6.07 -23.45
C ALA A 63 -24.28 6.17 -23.03
N SER A 64 -25.05 5.12 -23.30
CA SER A 64 -26.45 5.03 -22.91
C SER A 64 -26.61 4.27 -21.60
N ILE A 65 -27.30 4.84 -20.62
CA ILE A 65 -27.65 4.16 -19.37
C ILE A 65 -29.01 3.49 -19.54
N THR A 66 -29.02 2.17 -19.61
CA THR A 66 -30.25 1.37 -19.62
C THR A 66 -30.71 1.11 -18.18
N PRO A 67 -31.94 0.60 -17.96
CA PRO A 67 -32.36 0.12 -16.64
C PRO A 67 -31.51 -1.02 -16.07
N PHE A 68 -30.64 -1.65 -16.87
CA PHE A 68 -29.90 -2.86 -16.53
C PHE A 68 -28.39 -2.75 -16.70
N GLY A 69 -27.88 -1.55 -16.97
CA GLY A 69 -26.45 -1.29 -17.11
C GLY A 69 -26.14 -0.23 -18.15
N LYS A 70 -24.88 0.16 -18.21
CA LYS A 70 -24.32 1.09 -19.18
C LYS A 70 -24.00 0.35 -20.47
N ALA A 71 -24.58 0.79 -21.58
CA ALA A 71 -24.08 0.49 -22.92
C ALA A 71 -23.04 1.56 -23.27
N VAL A 72 -21.78 1.15 -23.40
CA VAL A 72 -20.64 2.06 -23.63
C VAL A 72 -20.74 2.80 -24.96
N SER A 73 -20.12 3.99 -25.08
CA SER A 73 -20.16 4.74 -26.35
C SER A 73 -19.44 4.01 -27.48
N LEU A 74 -19.64 4.53 -28.70
CA LEU A 74 -18.96 4.08 -29.91
C LEU A 74 -17.44 3.94 -29.74
N THR A 75 -16.77 4.96 -29.17
CA THR A 75 -15.30 4.96 -29.02
C THR A 75 -14.86 3.90 -28.03
N THR A 76 -15.52 3.78 -26.88
CA THR A 76 -15.20 2.74 -25.90
C THR A 76 -15.47 1.34 -26.46
N ALA A 77 -16.56 1.14 -27.20
CA ALA A 77 -16.81 -0.11 -27.90
C ALA A 77 -15.75 -0.43 -28.96
N ALA A 78 -15.18 0.59 -29.64
CA ALA A 78 -14.10 0.40 -30.59
C ALA A 78 -12.77 -0.02 -29.93
N GLN A 79 -12.44 0.56 -28.76
CA GLN A 79 -11.24 0.25 -27.98
C GLN A 79 -11.17 -1.22 -27.54
N CYS A 80 -12.31 -1.90 -27.45
CA CYS A 80 -12.37 -3.34 -27.19
C CYS A 80 -11.58 -4.17 -28.20
N ALA A 81 -11.40 -3.68 -29.43
CA ALA A 81 -10.61 -4.34 -30.46
C ALA A 81 -9.10 -4.31 -30.20
N GLU A 82 -8.62 -3.46 -29.28
CA GLU A 82 -7.20 -3.35 -28.91
C GLU A 82 -6.74 -4.45 -27.95
N ASP A 83 -7.65 -5.26 -27.40
CA ASP A 83 -7.34 -6.42 -26.58
C ASP A 83 -7.10 -7.66 -27.48
N PRO A 84 -5.84 -8.07 -27.70
CA PRO A 84 -5.52 -9.07 -28.72
C PRO A 84 -5.98 -10.48 -28.33
N GLU A 85 -5.95 -10.82 -27.04
CA GLU A 85 -6.42 -12.14 -26.57
C GLU A 85 -7.94 -12.21 -26.60
N ARG A 86 -8.63 -11.14 -26.18
CA ARG A 86 -10.09 -11.05 -26.31
C ARG A 86 -10.51 -11.26 -27.76
N GLY A 87 -9.95 -10.49 -28.70
CA GLY A 87 -10.26 -10.63 -30.12
C GLY A 87 -9.96 -12.04 -30.64
N ARG A 88 -8.76 -12.57 -30.39
CA ARG A 88 -8.33 -13.90 -30.84
C ARG A 88 -9.28 -15.01 -30.36
N VAL A 89 -9.51 -15.10 -29.06
CA VAL A 89 -10.28 -16.21 -28.47
C VAL A 89 -11.76 -16.11 -28.83
N PHE A 90 -12.34 -14.91 -28.84
CA PHE A 90 -13.73 -14.74 -29.26
C PHE A 90 -13.94 -15.10 -30.73
N ILE A 91 -13.09 -14.59 -31.63
CA ILE A 91 -13.21 -14.86 -33.07
C ILE A 91 -13.00 -16.36 -33.36
N GLN A 92 -12.01 -17.01 -32.72
CA GLN A 92 -11.79 -18.45 -32.84
C GLN A 92 -12.99 -19.27 -32.32
N GLY A 93 -13.54 -18.89 -31.16
CA GLY A 93 -14.70 -19.55 -30.58
C GLY A 93 -15.96 -19.39 -31.42
N ILE A 94 -16.24 -18.19 -31.93
CA ILE A 94 -17.38 -17.91 -32.81
C ILE A 94 -17.24 -18.69 -34.11
N TYR A 95 -16.06 -18.72 -34.72
CA TYR A 95 -15.81 -19.50 -35.93
C TYR A 95 -16.11 -20.99 -35.71
N GLN A 96 -15.61 -21.58 -34.62
CA GLN A 96 -15.89 -22.98 -34.29
C GLN A 96 -17.38 -23.22 -34.06
N ALA A 97 -18.07 -22.31 -33.38
CA ALA A 97 -19.51 -22.40 -33.17
C ALA A 97 -20.30 -22.38 -34.49
N ILE A 98 -19.93 -21.51 -35.43
CA ILE A 98 -20.55 -21.47 -36.77
C ILE A 98 -20.31 -22.80 -37.50
N GLN A 99 -19.08 -23.32 -37.50
CA GLN A 99 -18.74 -24.60 -38.15
C GLN A 99 -19.57 -25.75 -37.59
N ASP A 100 -19.68 -25.87 -36.27
CA ASP A 100 -20.46 -26.92 -35.62
C ASP A 100 -21.95 -26.81 -35.98
N LYS A 101 -22.50 -25.60 -36.01
CA LYS A 101 -23.90 -25.37 -36.40
C LYS A 101 -24.16 -25.69 -37.87
N LEU A 102 -23.22 -25.39 -38.77
CA LEU A 102 -23.30 -25.74 -40.18
C LEU A 102 -23.31 -27.25 -40.41
N VAL A 103 -22.54 -28.01 -39.64
CA VAL A 103 -22.56 -29.48 -39.71
C VAL A 103 -23.93 -30.03 -39.28
N LEU A 104 -24.55 -29.42 -38.27
CA LEU A 104 -25.88 -29.84 -37.78
C LEU A 104 -27.02 -29.41 -38.71
N ASN A 105 -26.90 -28.27 -39.39
CA ASN A 105 -27.96 -27.68 -40.22
C ASN A 105 -27.48 -27.30 -41.64
N PRO A 106 -27.01 -28.25 -42.47
CA PRO A 106 -26.37 -27.93 -43.74
C PRO A 106 -27.32 -27.37 -44.82
N GLN A 107 -28.63 -27.41 -44.60
CA GLN A 107 -29.65 -27.07 -45.60
C GLN A 107 -30.22 -25.65 -45.47
N ARG A 108 -29.84 -24.90 -44.42
CA ARG A 108 -30.28 -23.52 -44.21
C ARG A 108 -29.15 -22.67 -43.63
N PRO A 109 -29.16 -21.36 -43.84
CA PRO A 109 -28.21 -20.49 -43.18
C PRO A 109 -28.42 -20.50 -41.66
N ILE A 110 -27.32 -20.47 -40.93
CA ILE A 110 -27.27 -20.27 -39.49
C ILE A 110 -27.68 -18.83 -39.20
N GLN A 111 -28.69 -18.66 -38.36
CA GLN A 111 -29.19 -17.35 -37.95
C GLN A 111 -28.40 -16.87 -36.73
N ILE A 112 -27.63 -15.80 -36.89
CA ILE A 112 -26.77 -15.23 -35.85
C ILE A 112 -27.31 -13.87 -35.44
N LEU A 113 -27.60 -13.68 -34.15
CA LEU A 113 -27.81 -12.36 -33.57
C LEU A 113 -26.51 -11.90 -32.92
N TYR A 114 -26.00 -10.74 -33.29
CA TYR A 114 -24.91 -10.10 -32.57
C TYR A 114 -25.46 -8.83 -31.89
N ALA A 115 -25.58 -8.87 -30.56
CA ALA A 115 -26.09 -7.77 -29.74
C ALA A 115 -24.94 -7.01 -29.06
N GLY A 116 -24.94 -5.69 -29.21
CA GLY A 116 -23.83 -4.82 -28.82
C GLY A 116 -22.67 -4.93 -29.80
N THR A 117 -22.95 -4.75 -31.09
CA THR A 117 -21.95 -4.98 -32.16
C THR A 117 -20.79 -3.99 -32.13
N GLY A 118 -21.02 -2.80 -31.58
CA GLY A 118 -20.09 -1.68 -31.69
C GLY A 118 -19.89 -1.23 -33.15
N PRO A 119 -18.97 -0.29 -33.39
CA PRO A 119 -18.77 0.30 -34.71
C PRO A 119 -18.13 -0.63 -35.74
N PHE A 120 -17.51 -1.73 -35.30
CA PHE A 120 -16.75 -2.64 -36.16
C PHE A 120 -17.40 -4.01 -36.33
N ALA A 121 -18.41 -4.37 -35.52
CA ALA A 121 -18.82 -5.77 -35.33
C ALA A 121 -17.61 -6.69 -35.18
N TRP A 122 -16.64 -6.26 -34.35
CA TRP A 122 -15.27 -6.76 -34.34
C TRP A 122 -15.16 -8.28 -34.23
N LEU A 123 -16.04 -8.91 -33.45
CA LEU A 123 -16.01 -10.35 -33.21
C LEU A 123 -16.53 -11.19 -34.39
N LEU A 124 -17.22 -10.57 -35.35
CA LEU A 124 -17.89 -11.27 -36.45
C LEU A 124 -17.47 -10.79 -37.84
N LEU A 125 -17.19 -9.49 -38.02
CA LEU A 125 -16.76 -8.90 -39.30
C LEU A 125 -15.59 -9.68 -39.95
N PRO A 126 -14.51 -10.06 -39.23
CA PRO A 126 -13.42 -10.84 -39.82
C PRO A 126 -13.87 -12.20 -40.35
N LEU A 127 -14.91 -12.79 -39.79
CA LEU A 127 -15.38 -14.13 -40.15
C LEU A 127 -16.33 -14.13 -41.35
N LEU A 128 -17.03 -13.03 -41.61
CA LEU A 128 -18.04 -12.96 -42.68
C LEU A 128 -17.52 -13.38 -44.07
N PRO A 129 -16.31 -13.01 -44.52
CA PRO A 129 -15.78 -13.45 -45.81
C PRO A 129 -15.54 -14.97 -45.91
N LEU A 130 -15.43 -15.68 -44.78
CA LEU A 130 -15.15 -17.12 -44.74
C LEU A 130 -16.38 -18.00 -44.97
N PHE A 131 -17.57 -17.41 -44.97
CA PHE A 131 -18.85 -18.09 -45.17
C PHE A 131 -19.60 -17.49 -46.35
N SER A 132 -20.60 -18.16 -46.91
CA SER A 132 -21.54 -17.60 -47.88
C SER A 132 -22.85 -17.13 -47.23
N ALA A 133 -23.66 -16.35 -47.96
CA ALA A 133 -25.02 -16.00 -47.55
C ALA A 133 -25.96 -17.20 -47.33
N SER A 134 -25.66 -18.36 -47.96
CA SER A 134 -26.40 -19.61 -47.74
C SER A 134 -25.94 -20.37 -46.49
N GLN A 135 -24.76 -20.03 -45.95
CA GLN A 135 -24.23 -20.59 -44.72
C GLN A 135 -24.60 -19.77 -43.50
N ILE A 136 -24.57 -18.43 -43.58
CA ILE A 136 -24.87 -17.55 -42.45
C ILE A 136 -25.77 -16.38 -42.84
N GLN A 137 -26.59 -15.96 -41.88
CA GLN A 137 -27.35 -14.71 -41.93
C GLN A 137 -27.26 -14.02 -40.58
N VAL A 138 -26.86 -12.75 -40.58
CA VAL A 138 -26.53 -12.00 -39.37
C VAL A 138 -27.53 -10.88 -39.13
N THR A 139 -28.04 -10.79 -37.91
CA THR A 139 -28.74 -9.61 -37.38
C THR A 139 -27.76 -8.83 -36.50
N LEU A 140 -27.44 -7.61 -36.91
CA LEU A 140 -26.56 -6.71 -36.17
C LEU A 140 -27.42 -5.77 -35.31
N LEU A 141 -27.27 -5.82 -33.99
CA LEU A 141 -28.05 -5.04 -33.05
C LEU A 141 -27.12 -4.19 -32.17
N ASP A 142 -27.36 -2.88 -32.16
CA ASP A 142 -26.68 -1.94 -31.26
C ASP A 142 -27.67 -0.86 -30.82
N ILE A 143 -27.46 -0.28 -29.64
CA ILE A 143 -28.31 0.80 -29.14
C ILE A 143 -27.92 2.14 -29.76
N HIS A 144 -26.69 2.29 -30.23
CA HIS A 144 -26.17 3.54 -30.78
C HIS A 144 -26.28 3.55 -32.31
N PRO A 145 -27.06 4.48 -32.91
CA PRO A 145 -27.17 4.59 -34.36
C PRO A 145 -25.81 4.89 -35.01
N ALA A 146 -24.97 5.69 -34.34
CA ALA A 146 -23.62 5.99 -34.83
C ALA A 146 -22.75 4.73 -35.00
N SER A 147 -22.88 3.74 -34.11
CA SER A 147 -22.16 2.46 -34.22
C SER A 147 -22.66 1.68 -35.44
N LEU A 148 -23.98 1.63 -35.64
CA LEU A 148 -24.60 0.98 -36.79
C LEU A 148 -24.17 1.61 -38.12
N ASP A 149 -24.12 2.94 -38.21
CA ASP A 149 -23.64 3.65 -39.40
C ASP A 149 -22.21 3.24 -39.77
N LYS A 150 -21.32 3.07 -38.77
CA LYS A 150 -19.93 2.65 -39.02
C LYS A 150 -19.85 1.20 -39.49
N VAL A 151 -20.57 0.27 -38.86
CA VAL A 151 -20.52 -1.13 -39.27
C VAL A 151 -21.19 -1.33 -40.63
N THR A 152 -22.30 -0.64 -40.94
CA THR A 152 -22.91 -0.67 -42.28
C THR A 152 -21.91 -0.22 -43.34
N LYS A 153 -21.18 0.87 -43.09
CA LYS A 153 -20.11 1.34 -43.99
C LYS A 153 -19.02 0.28 -44.21
N LEU A 154 -18.62 -0.45 -43.17
CA LEU A 154 -17.64 -1.53 -43.29
C LEU A 154 -18.19 -2.71 -44.09
N ILE A 155 -19.42 -3.13 -43.83
CA ILE A 155 -20.07 -4.23 -44.56
C ILE A 155 -20.17 -3.90 -46.06
N GLU A 156 -20.55 -2.67 -46.43
CA GLU A 156 -20.58 -2.21 -47.81
C GLU A 156 -19.18 -2.10 -48.42
N HIS A 157 -18.20 -1.61 -47.65
CA HIS A 157 -16.81 -1.48 -48.11
C HIS A 157 -16.21 -2.83 -48.51
N PHE A 158 -16.51 -3.87 -47.73
CA PHE A 158 -16.07 -5.25 -47.98
C PHE A 158 -17.06 -6.07 -48.81
N ASP A 159 -18.12 -5.50 -49.37
CA ASP A 159 -19.11 -6.24 -50.19
C ASP A 159 -19.69 -7.50 -49.50
N LEU A 160 -20.04 -7.37 -48.22
CA LEU A 160 -20.54 -8.47 -47.36
C LEU A 160 -22.03 -8.36 -47.02
N ALA A 161 -22.76 -7.46 -47.69
CA ALA A 161 -24.15 -7.14 -47.36
C ALA A 161 -25.12 -8.32 -47.55
N ASP A 162 -24.80 -9.27 -48.44
CA ASP A 162 -25.60 -10.47 -48.70
C ASP A 162 -25.69 -11.44 -47.50
N ARG A 163 -24.81 -11.31 -46.51
CA ARG A 163 -24.78 -12.11 -45.26
C ARG A 163 -25.44 -11.39 -44.08
N VAL A 164 -25.85 -10.13 -44.25
CA VAL A 164 -26.50 -9.34 -43.19
C VAL A 164 -27.99 -9.26 -43.48
N ALA A 165 -28.79 -9.90 -42.62
CA ALA A 165 -30.23 -9.92 -42.74
C ALA A 165 -30.86 -8.57 -42.38
N THR A 166 -30.39 -7.94 -41.30
CA THR A 166 -30.92 -6.67 -40.83
C THR A 166 -29.99 -5.95 -39.84
N TYR A 167 -30.13 -4.62 -39.78
CA TYR A 167 -29.49 -3.73 -38.82
C TYR A 167 -30.56 -3.19 -37.87
N VAL A 168 -30.38 -3.38 -36.56
CA VAL A 168 -31.37 -3.05 -35.54
C VAL A 168 -30.79 -2.03 -34.57
N CYS A 169 -31.34 -0.81 -34.59
CA CYS A 169 -31.05 0.22 -33.60
C CYS A 169 -32.00 0.08 -32.41
N ALA A 170 -31.61 -0.67 -31.38
CA ALA A 170 -32.46 -0.91 -30.22
C ALA A 170 -31.66 -1.30 -28.96
N ASP A 171 -32.30 -1.16 -27.80
CA ASP A 171 -31.78 -1.66 -26.54
C ASP A 171 -31.89 -3.20 -26.47
N ALA A 172 -30.74 -3.88 -26.52
CA ALA A 172 -30.62 -5.34 -26.46
C ALA A 172 -31.27 -5.95 -25.20
N THR A 173 -31.42 -5.18 -24.12
CA THR A 173 -31.96 -5.66 -22.85
C THR A 173 -33.47 -5.90 -22.87
N VAL A 174 -34.15 -5.32 -23.86
CA VAL A 174 -35.62 -5.36 -24.00
C VAL A 174 -36.11 -5.58 -25.43
N TRP A 175 -35.22 -5.48 -26.43
CA TRP A 175 -35.58 -5.62 -27.85
C TRP A 175 -36.20 -6.99 -28.17
N GLN A 176 -37.20 -6.97 -29.05
CA GLN A 176 -37.88 -8.18 -29.51
C GLN A 176 -37.86 -8.18 -31.05
N PRO A 177 -37.57 -9.33 -31.70
CA PRO A 177 -37.65 -9.44 -33.15
C PRO A 177 -39.11 -9.31 -33.63
N GLU A 178 -39.33 -8.59 -34.74
CA GLU A 178 -40.67 -8.35 -35.31
C GLU A 178 -41.34 -9.63 -35.85
N ALA A 179 -40.56 -10.68 -36.11
CA ALA A 179 -41.01 -11.97 -36.61
C ALA A 179 -40.66 -13.09 -35.63
N ALA A 180 -41.25 -14.28 -35.83
CA ALA A 180 -40.91 -15.51 -35.09
C ALA A 180 -39.52 -16.08 -35.48
N VAL A 181 -38.55 -15.19 -35.73
CA VAL A 181 -37.16 -15.55 -36.03
C VAL A 181 -36.55 -16.17 -34.78
N LYS A 182 -35.88 -17.29 -34.97
CA LYS A 182 -35.11 -17.98 -33.95
C LYS A 182 -33.65 -18.00 -34.38
N PHE A 183 -32.77 -17.71 -33.44
CA PHE A 183 -31.33 -17.63 -33.67
C PHE A 183 -30.65 -18.93 -33.25
N ASP A 184 -29.81 -19.47 -34.12
CA ASP A 184 -28.96 -20.62 -33.81
C ASP A 184 -27.80 -20.21 -32.88
N MET A 185 -27.42 -18.93 -32.95
CA MET A 185 -26.37 -18.33 -32.13
C MET A 185 -26.76 -16.91 -31.72
N ILE A 186 -26.59 -16.59 -30.44
CA ILE A 186 -26.66 -15.20 -29.94
C ILE A 186 -25.31 -14.85 -29.36
N VAL A 187 -24.64 -13.89 -29.97
CA VAL A 187 -23.35 -13.35 -29.56
C VAL A 187 -23.59 -12.04 -28.84
N SER A 188 -23.08 -11.89 -27.62
CA SER A 188 -22.99 -10.60 -26.98
C SER A 188 -21.82 -10.57 -26.02
N GLU A 189 -21.09 -9.47 -26.10
CA GLU A 189 -19.91 -9.21 -25.28
C GLU A 189 -20.00 -7.74 -24.84
N THR A 190 -21.11 -7.43 -24.18
CA THR A 190 -21.43 -6.13 -23.58
C THR A 190 -21.20 -6.24 -22.08
N MET A 191 -19.94 -6.52 -21.72
CA MET A 191 -19.55 -6.94 -20.39
C MET A 191 -18.21 -6.35 -19.95
N LYS A 192 -18.06 -6.29 -18.63
CA LYS A 192 -16.79 -6.06 -17.95
C LYS A 192 -16.47 -7.25 -17.05
N HIS A 193 -15.23 -7.35 -16.57
CA HIS A 193 -14.88 -8.30 -15.51
C HIS A 193 -15.87 -8.19 -14.33
N LEU A 194 -16.20 -9.33 -13.73
CA LEU A 194 -17.27 -9.53 -12.73
C LEU A 194 -18.69 -9.22 -13.19
N LEU A 195 -18.94 -9.05 -14.50
CA LEU A 195 -20.26 -8.67 -15.03
C LEU A 195 -20.79 -7.38 -14.40
N GLN A 196 -19.89 -6.49 -13.97
CA GLN A 196 -20.26 -5.19 -13.41
C GLN A 196 -20.49 -4.17 -14.53
N GLN A 197 -21.21 -3.10 -14.21
CA GLN A 197 -21.48 -1.90 -15.02
C GLN A 197 -22.29 -2.12 -16.31
N GLU A 198 -22.02 -3.17 -17.08
CA GLU A 198 -22.59 -3.40 -18.41
C GLU A 198 -23.68 -4.50 -18.40
N PRO A 199 -24.67 -4.45 -19.31
CA PRO A 199 -25.92 -5.19 -19.19
C PRO A 199 -25.89 -6.67 -19.64
N GLN A 200 -24.72 -7.32 -19.72
CA GLN A 200 -24.57 -8.71 -20.21
C GLN A 200 -25.56 -9.71 -19.59
N VAL A 201 -25.75 -9.67 -18.27
CA VAL A 201 -26.65 -10.58 -17.55
C VAL A 201 -28.09 -10.43 -18.06
N GLN A 202 -28.54 -9.19 -18.20
CA GLN A 202 -29.88 -8.91 -18.71
C GLN A 202 -30.00 -9.29 -20.19
N ILE A 203 -29.03 -8.93 -21.03
CA ILE A 203 -29.01 -9.27 -22.46
C ILE A 203 -29.19 -10.78 -22.65
N PHE A 204 -28.44 -11.60 -21.91
CA PHE A 204 -28.56 -13.05 -22.02
C PHE A 204 -29.87 -13.59 -21.45
N SER A 205 -30.31 -13.09 -20.28
CA SER A 205 -31.58 -13.53 -19.69
C SER A 205 -32.79 -13.21 -20.58
N HIS A 206 -32.73 -12.09 -21.30
CA HIS A 206 -33.78 -11.64 -22.20
C HIS A 206 -33.72 -12.33 -23.56
N LEU A 207 -32.59 -12.21 -24.27
CA LEU A 207 -32.47 -12.66 -25.66
C LEU A 207 -32.46 -14.18 -25.80
N GLN A 208 -32.16 -14.95 -24.75
CA GLN A 208 -32.24 -16.42 -24.80
C GLN A 208 -33.63 -16.92 -25.22
N ALA A 209 -34.70 -16.14 -24.98
CA ALA A 209 -36.06 -16.46 -25.42
C ALA A 209 -36.20 -16.60 -26.95
N TYR A 210 -35.27 -16.01 -27.71
CA TYR A 210 -35.22 -16.06 -29.17
C TYR A 210 -34.21 -17.06 -29.73
N LEU A 211 -33.58 -17.89 -28.87
CA LEU A 211 -32.77 -19.01 -29.35
C LEU A 211 -33.65 -20.09 -29.99
N ALA A 212 -33.14 -20.66 -31.07
CA ALA A 212 -33.65 -21.90 -31.65
C ALA A 212 -33.37 -23.09 -30.72
N ASP A 213 -34.08 -24.19 -30.94
CA ASP A 213 -33.78 -25.45 -30.25
C ASP A 213 -32.35 -25.89 -30.56
N GLY A 214 -31.57 -26.15 -29.50
CA GLY A 214 -30.14 -26.43 -29.62
C GLY A 214 -29.28 -25.22 -29.97
N GLY A 215 -29.82 -24.00 -29.97
CA GLY A 215 -29.04 -22.76 -30.12
C GLY A 215 -28.08 -22.51 -28.96
N VAL A 216 -27.11 -21.62 -29.16
CA VAL A 216 -26.06 -21.31 -28.17
C VAL A 216 -25.93 -19.81 -27.90
N LEU A 217 -25.60 -19.47 -26.66
CA LEU A 217 -25.10 -18.17 -26.28
C LEU A 217 -23.57 -18.15 -26.45
N ILE A 218 -23.02 -17.02 -26.88
CA ILE A 218 -21.59 -16.77 -26.96
C ILE A 218 -21.28 -15.48 -26.19
N PRO A 219 -20.49 -15.54 -25.10
CA PRO A 219 -19.79 -16.73 -24.58
C PRO A 219 -20.75 -17.80 -24.01
N GLN A 220 -20.34 -19.07 -24.03
CA GLN A 220 -21.11 -20.19 -23.49
C GLN A 220 -21.23 -20.13 -21.96
N ASN A 221 -20.19 -19.67 -21.28
CA ASN A 221 -20.13 -19.63 -19.83
C ASN A 221 -19.19 -18.51 -19.36
N ILE A 222 -19.61 -17.76 -18.34
CA ILE A 222 -18.80 -16.76 -17.64
C ILE A 222 -18.85 -17.11 -16.16
N GLU A 223 -17.73 -17.52 -15.58
CA GLU A 223 -17.62 -17.94 -14.19
C GLU A 223 -16.93 -16.87 -13.36
N LEU A 224 -17.52 -16.56 -12.21
CA LEU A 224 -17.03 -15.59 -11.25
C LEU A 224 -16.70 -16.30 -9.95
N ASP A 225 -15.52 -16.06 -9.41
CA ASP A 225 -14.99 -16.75 -8.23
C ASP A 225 -14.43 -15.78 -7.22
N ALA A 226 -14.44 -16.18 -5.94
CA ALA A 226 -13.85 -15.44 -4.84
C ALA A 226 -12.68 -16.20 -4.20
N TRP A 227 -11.69 -15.42 -3.78
CA TRP A 227 -10.46 -15.87 -3.16
C TRP A 227 -10.11 -14.98 -1.98
N LEU A 228 -9.42 -15.53 -0.99
CA LEU A 228 -8.84 -14.80 0.13
C LEU A 228 -7.32 -14.88 0.07
N GLU A 229 -6.67 -13.73 0.01
CA GLU A 229 -5.23 -13.59 0.14
C GLU A 229 -4.90 -13.13 1.57
N TYR A 230 -4.13 -13.94 2.29
CA TYR A 230 -3.68 -13.63 3.65
C TYR A 230 -2.24 -14.10 3.84
N ARG A 231 -1.59 -13.62 4.90
CA ARG A 231 -0.24 -14.09 5.26
C ARG A 231 -0.31 -15.05 6.43
N THR A 232 0.48 -16.11 6.36
CA THR A 232 0.59 -17.10 7.44
C THR A 232 1.39 -16.54 8.62
N VAL A 233 1.44 -17.30 9.72
CA VAL A 233 2.26 -16.94 10.90
C VAL A 233 3.75 -16.79 10.55
N GLN A 234 4.22 -17.55 9.54
CA GLN A 234 5.58 -17.49 8.99
C GLN A 234 5.78 -16.38 7.95
N ASP A 235 4.82 -15.46 7.81
CA ASP A 235 4.84 -14.34 6.86
C ASP A 235 4.92 -14.76 5.37
N LEU A 236 4.38 -15.95 5.06
CA LEU A 236 4.22 -16.41 3.67
C LEU A 236 2.86 -15.96 3.15
N ALA A 237 2.83 -15.39 1.95
CA ALA A 237 1.57 -15.10 1.26
C ALA A 237 0.89 -16.40 0.83
N GLU A 238 -0.36 -16.57 1.22
CA GLU A 238 -1.22 -17.69 0.86
C GLU A 238 -2.49 -17.17 0.17
N THR A 239 -2.99 -17.94 -0.79
CA THR A 239 -4.24 -17.65 -1.49
C THR A 239 -5.17 -18.84 -1.33
N HIS A 240 -6.35 -18.59 -0.77
CA HIS A 240 -7.36 -19.60 -0.51
C HIS A 240 -8.58 -19.39 -1.39
N TYR A 241 -9.03 -20.46 -2.06
CA TYR A 241 -10.27 -20.44 -2.85
C TYR A 241 -11.47 -20.44 -1.91
N LEU A 242 -12.30 -19.40 -1.96
CA LEU A 242 -13.50 -19.31 -1.13
C LEU A 242 -14.69 -20.03 -1.77
N GLY A 243 -14.78 -19.99 -3.10
CA GLY A 243 -15.86 -20.62 -3.86
C GLY A 243 -16.39 -19.76 -5.00
N PRO A 244 -17.34 -20.32 -5.77
CA PRO A 244 -17.98 -19.61 -6.87
C PRO A 244 -18.96 -18.55 -6.36
N LEU A 245 -19.00 -17.42 -7.06
CA LEU A 245 -19.99 -16.36 -6.86
C LEU A 245 -21.20 -16.55 -7.78
N PHE A 246 -20.94 -16.71 -9.08
CA PHE A 246 -21.97 -16.75 -10.11
C PHE A 246 -21.42 -17.30 -11.42
N ALA A 247 -22.26 -18.03 -12.17
CA ALA A 247 -21.96 -18.42 -13.54
C ALA A 247 -23.09 -17.94 -14.49
N LEU A 248 -22.75 -17.13 -15.49
CA LEU A 248 -23.69 -16.75 -16.55
C LEU A 248 -23.53 -17.69 -17.76
N ASN A 249 -24.53 -18.54 -17.98
CA ASN A 249 -24.62 -19.47 -19.10
C ASN A 249 -26.10 -19.63 -19.51
N LEU A 250 -26.38 -20.46 -20.51
CA LEU A 250 -27.76 -20.64 -21.00
C LEU A 250 -28.72 -21.14 -19.92
N GLN A 251 -28.27 -22.00 -19.00
CA GLN A 251 -29.12 -22.50 -17.92
C GLN A 251 -29.47 -21.38 -16.94
N THR A 252 -28.47 -20.64 -16.46
CA THR A 252 -28.73 -19.53 -15.52
C THR A 252 -29.46 -18.37 -16.19
N ALA A 253 -29.23 -18.10 -17.47
CA ALA A 253 -30.01 -17.13 -18.25
C ALA A 253 -31.50 -17.50 -18.32
N ARG A 254 -31.83 -18.78 -18.50
CA ARG A 254 -33.22 -19.28 -18.47
C ARG A 254 -33.86 -19.15 -17.09
N LEU A 255 -33.14 -19.56 -16.04
CA LEU A 255 -33.60 -19.37 -14.66
C LEU A 255 -33.86 -17.87 -14.37
N LEU A 256 -32.97 -17.00 -14.85
CA LEU A 256 -33.16 -15.56 -14.73
C LEU A 256 -34.42 -15.08 -15.49
N ALA A 257 -34.67 -15.59 -16.68
CA ALA A 257 -35.87 -15.25 -17.46
C ALA A 257 -37.17 -15.69 -16.74
N ASP A 258 -37.13 -16.83 -16.07
CA ASP A 258 -38.25 -17.39 -15.30
C ASP A 258 -38.44 -16.69 -13.93
N GLY A 259 -37.60 -15.71 -13.61
CA GLY A 259 -37.67 -14.92 -12.38
C GLY A 259 -36.93 -15.51 -11.19
N ASP A 260 -36.22 -16.64 -11.35
CA ASP A 260 -35.35 -17.17 -10.31
C ASP A 260 -34.09 -16.29 -10.20
N ARG A 261 -33.84 -15.79 -8.98
CA ARG A 261 -32.69 -14.95 -8.62
C ARG A 261 -31.92 -15.54 -7.44
N SER A 262 -32.27 -16.75 -7.00
CA SER A 262 -31.74 -17.37 -5.76
C SER A 262 -30.23 -17.60 -5.79
N PHE A 263 -29.66 -17.84 -6.97
CA PHE A 263 -28.22 -18.06 -7.19
C PHE A 263 -27.42 -16.77 -7.42
N LEU A 264 -28.07 -15.60 -7.42
CA LEU A 264 -27.37 -14.31 -7.48
C LEU A 264 -26.92 -13.82 -6.11
N ALA A 265 -27.26 -14.53 -5.04
CA ALA A 265 -26.83 -14.22 -3.69
C ALA A 265 -26.40 -15.49 -2.96
N GLY A 266 -25.44 -15.36 -2.06
CA GLY A 266 -24.93 -16.50 -1.32
C GLY A 266 -23.97 -16.09 -0.21
N THR A 267 -23.42 -17.11 0.46
CA THR A 267 -22.44 -16.93 1.53
C THR A 267 -21.29 -17.90 1.31
N LEU A 268 -20.06 -17.39 1.42
CA LEU A 268 -18.83 -18.17 1.38
C LEU A 268 -18.20 -18.19 2.77
N LEU A 269 -17.77 -19.37 3.23
CA LEU A 269 -17.09 -19.51 4.51
C LEU A 269 -15.63 -19.04 4.37
N LEU A 270 -15.19 -18.14 5.23
CA LEU A 270 -13.79 -17.77 5.33
C LEU A 270 -13.02 -18.87 6.06
N PRO A 271 -11.76 -19.16 5.64
CA PRO A 271 -10.94 -20.16 6.31
C PRO A 271 -10.59 -19.73 7.74
N ASP A 272 -9.97 -20.64 8.48
CA ASP A 272 -9.25 -20.27 9.68
C ASP A 272 -7.92 -19.62 9.29
N PHE A 273 -7.66 -18.42 9.80
CA PHE A 273 -6.42 -17.68 9.59
C PHE A 273 -6.15 -16.77 10.80
N SER A 274 -4.89 -16.40 11.01
CA SER A 274 -4.52 -15.48 12.08
C SER A 274 -5.11 -14.09 11.81
N PRO A 275 -5.82 -13.45 12.77
CA PRO A 275 -6.40 -12.13 12.56
C PRO A 275 -5.37 -11.10 12.08
N SER A 276 -5.56 -10.61 10.87
CA SER A 276 -4.66 -9.67 10.21
C SER A 276 -5.37 -8.93 9.07
N ALA A 277 -4.64 -8.03 8.41
CA ALA A 277 -5.08 -7.48 7.15
C ALA A 277 -5.09 -8.59 6.09
N VAL A 278 -6.20 -8.76 5.40
CA VAL A 278 -6.39 -9.72 4.32
C VAL A 278 -6.97 -9.02 3.09
N THR A 279 -6.79 -9.63 1.92
CA THR A 279 -7.30 -9.12 0.65
C THR A 279 -8.30 -10.10 0.07
N LEU A 280 -9.49 -9.63 -0.27
CA LEU A 280 -10.44 -10.38 -1.08
C LEU A 280 -10.09 -10.17 -2.56
N LYS A 281 -9.91 -11.27 -3.29
CA LYS A 281 -9.67 -11.27 -4.73
C LYS A 281 -10.85 -11.93 -5.44
N PHE A 282 -11.30 -11.33 -6.54
CA PHE A 282 -12.39 -11.83 -7.35
C PHE A 282 -11.93 -11.98 -8.79
N THR A 283 -12.25 -13.12 -9.40
CA THR A 283 -11.78 -13.48 -10.75
C THR A 283 -12.94 -13.70 -11.70
N THR A 284 -12.65 -13.57 -13.00
CA THR A 284 -13.58 -13.86 -14.09
C THR A 284 -12.91 -14.82 -15.05
N PHE A 285 -13.56 -15.94 -15.33
CA PHE A 285 -13.20 -16.90 -16.36
C PHE A 285 -14.28 -16.91 -17.43
N ILE A 286 -13.89 -16.98 -18.71
CA ILE A 286 -14.85 -16.95 -19.83
C ILE A 286 -14.56 -18.13 -20.74
N GLN A 287 -15.56 -18.99 -20.93
CA GLN A 287 -15.58 -19.96 -22.00
C GLN A 287 -16.39 -19.38 -23.17
N VAL A 288 -15.71 -18.96 -24.23
CA VAL A 288 -16.35 -18.42 -25.43
C VAL A 288 -17.16 -19.53 -26.10
N TYR A 289 -16.47 -20.60 -26.53
CA TYR A 289 -17.10 -21.77 -27.13
C TYR A 289 -16.14 -22.97 -27.16
N GLY A 290 -16.59 -24.13 -26.69
CA GLY A 290 -15.78 -25.35 -26.67
C GLY A 290 -14.52 -25.17 -25.85
N HIS A 291 -13.35 -25.29 -26.47
CA HIS A 291 -12.04 -25.11 -25.83
C HIS A 291 -11.53 -23.67 -25.82
N SER A 292 -12.23 -22.73 -26.48
CA SER A 292 -11.83 -21.32 -26.56
C SER A 292 -12.16 -20.64 -25.23
N THR A 293 -11.13 -20.33 -24.44
CA THR A 293 -11.26 -19.82 -23.07
C THR A 293 -10.36 -18.62 -22.81
N LEU A 294 -10.82 -17.70 -21.96
CA LEU A 294 -10.05 -16.61 -21.38
C LEU A 294 -9.96 -16.82 -19.87
N SER A 295 -8.74 -17.02 -19.39
CA SER A 295 -8.36 -17.17 -18.00
C SER A 295 -7.91 -15.85 -17.38
N GLU A 296 -7.67 -15.86 -16.07
CA GLU A 296 -7.20 -14.70 -15.31
C GLU A 296 -6.01 -13.99 -15.99
N ASN A 297 -6.04 -12.65 -16.02
CA ASN A 297 -5.00 -11.78 -16.57
C ASN A 297 -4.70 -11.92 -18.08
N GLN A 298 -5.53 -12.64 -18.85
CA GLN A 298 -5.37 -12.73 -20.30
C GLN A 298 -6.05 -11.60 -21.07
N SER A 299 -7.10 -10.99 -20.51
CA SER A 299 -7.87 -9.91 -21.14
C SER A 299 -8.30 -8.89 -20.11
N GLN A 300 -8.66 -7.67 -20.55
CA GLN A 300 -9.35 -6.68 -19.72
C GLN A 300 -10.64 -7.22 -19.06
N LEU A 301 -11.27 -8.22 -19.68
CA LEU A 301 -12.46 -8.92 -19.15
C LEU A 301 -12.14 -9.91 -18.03
N THR A 302 -10.89 -10.31 -17.87
CA THR A 302 -10.45 -11.32 -16.88
C THR A 302 -9.40 -10.78 -15.91
N LEU A 303 -9.28 -9.44 -15.83
CA LEU A 303 -8.47 -8.79 -14.80
C LEU A 303 -9.12 -8.99 -13.42
N PRO A 304 -8.35 -9.46 -12.42
CA PRO A 304 -8.86 -9.67 -11.08
C PRO A 304 -9.20 -8.35 -10.39
N ARG A 305 -10.21 -8.40 -9.52
CA ARG A 305 -10.61 -7.28 -8.66
C ARG A 305 -10.24 -7.56 -7.23
N TYR A 306 -9.73 -6.54 -6.56
CA TYR A 306 -9.24 -6.66 -5.20
C TYR A 306 -10.00 -5.71 -4.27
N ARG A 307 -10.35 -6.20 -3.09
CA ARG A 307 -10.71 -5.38 -1.93
C ARG A 307 -9.68 -5.66 -0.83
N ARG A 308 -8.81 -4.67 -0.58
CA ARG A 308 -7.59 -4.84 0.22
C ARG A 308 -7.80 -4.43 1.68
N GLU A 309 -6.92 -4.94 2.54
CA GLU A 309 -6.72 -4.51 3.93
C GLU A 309 -7.93 -4.67 4.85
N HIS A 310 -8.77 -5.67 4.59
CA HIS A 310 -9.87 -6.01 5.49
C HIS A 310 -9.34 -6.77 6.71
N TRP A 311 -9.89 -6.50 7.89
CA TRP A 311 -9.69 -7.35 9.07
C TRP A 311 -10.89 -8.24 9.23
N LEU A 312 -10.95 -9.28 8.41
CA LEU A 312 -12.07 -10.21 8.41
C LEU A 312 -11.98 -11.12 9.64
N LYS A 313 -13.14 -11.40 10.24
CA LYS A 313 -13.24 -12.39 11.31
C LYS A 313 -12.98 -13.79 10.71
N PRO A 314 -11.96 -14.53 11.17
CA PRO A 314 -11.74 -15.91 10.73
C PRO A 314 -12.96 -16.79 11.00
N LEU A 315 -13.17 -17.82 10.18
CA LEU A 315 -14.32 -18.74 10.27
C LEU A 315 -15.70 -18.05 10.19
N SER A 316 -15.76 -16.80 9.74
CA SER A 316 -16.99 -16.08 9.47
C SER A 316 -17.41 -16.21 8.00
N THR A 317 -18.48 -15.54 7.60
CA THR A 317 -19.02 -15.62 6.24
C THR A 317 -18.79 -14.33 5.46
N LEU A 318 -18.35 -14.46 4.22
CA LEU A 318 -18.49 -13.44 3.18
C LEU A 318 -19.86 -13.61 2.52
N SER A 319 -20.78 -12.69 2.76
CA SER A 319 -22.06 -12.68 2.05
C SER A 319 -21.90 -11.87 0.77
N PHE A 320 -22.52 -12.33 -0.32
CA PHE A 320 -22.50 -11.63 -1.59
C PHE A 320 -23.88 -11.61 -2.21
N ARG A 321 -24.14 -10.58 -3.03
CA ARG A 321 -25.31 -10.49 -3.89
C ARG A 321 -24.99 -9.69 -5.15
N TYR A 322 -25.51 -10.11 -6.29
CA TYR A 322 -25.45 -9.36 -7.54
C TYR A 322 -26.68 -8.46 -7.63
N GLU A 323 -26.45 -7.15 -7.62
CA GLU A 323 -27.50 -6.15 -7.78
C GLU A 323 -27.63 -5.81 -9.26
N GLN A 324 -28.80 -6.06 -9.84
CA GLN A 324 -29.14 -5.56 -11.17
C GLN A 324 -29.66 -4.13 -11.08
N GLY A 325 -29.52 -3.36 -12.14
CA GLY A 325 -30.00 -1.98 -12.22
C GLY A 325 -29.17 -1.19 -13.23
N ALA A 326 -29.25 0.14 -13.19
CA ALA A 326 -28.46 1.01 -14.06
C ALA A 326 -26.92 0.85 -13.88
N HIS A 327 -26.48 0.32 -12.74
CA HIS A 327 -25.08 0.08 -12.39
C HIS A 327 -24.95 -1.32 -11.76
N PRO A 328 -25.04 -2.40 -12.55
CA PRO A 328 -24.98 -3.73 -12.00
C PRO A 328 -23.62 -3.99 -11.34
N ASP A 329 -23.60 -4.59 -10.16
CA ASP A 329 -22.35 -4.92 -9.45
C ASP A 329 -22.61 -5.97 -8.36
N PHE A 330 -21.54 -6.59 -7.87
CA PHE A 330 -21.59 -7.38 -6.64
C PHE A 330 -21.44 -6.50 -5.42
N VAL A 331 -22.39 -6.65 -4.50
CA VAL A 331 -22.26 -6.15 -3.13
C VAL A 331 -21.81 -7.29 -2.24
N PHE A 332 -20.82 -7.01 -1.40
CA PHE A 332 -20.25 -7.95 -0.45
C PHE A 332 -20.39 -7.39 0.96
N ASP A 333 -20.93 -8.22 1.85
CA ASP A 333 -21.02 -7.93 3.27
C ASP A 333 -20.08 -8.87 4.03
N VAL A 334 -19.26 -8.28 4.89
CA VAL A 334 -18.21 -8.97 5.65
C VAL A 334 -18.40 -8.77 7.14
N ILE A 335 -17.96 -9.75 7.92
CA ILE A 335 -17.86 -9.61 9.37
C ILE A 335 -16.43 -9.22 9.71
N GLU A 336 -16.24 -7.99 10.15
CA GLU A 336 -14.93 -7.50 10.56
C GLU A 336 -14.63 -7.86 12.02
N GLN A 337 -13.35 -8.13 12.30
CA GLN A 337 -12.81 -8.30 13.64
C GLN A 337 -11.75 -7.22 13.87
N LYS A 338 -12.16 -6.13 14.51
CA LYS A 338 -11.23 -5.08 14.95
C LYS A 338 -10.34 -5.61 16.08
N PRO A 339 -9.04 -5.24 16.14
CA PRO A 339 -8.23 -5.52 17.30
C PRO A 339 -8.82 -4.81 18.51
N VAL A 340 -9.19 -5.56 19.54
CA VAL A 340 -9.66 -4.98 20.81
C VAL A 340 -8.44 -4.66 21.65
N LEU A 341 -8.32 -3.40 22.06
CA LEU A 341 -7.20 -2.94 22.87
C LEU A 341 -7.25 -3.61 24.25
N VAL A 342 -6.25 -4.44 24.54
CA VAL A 342 -6.13 -5.13 25.83
C VAL A 342 -5.58 -4.19 26.91
N SER A 343 -5.64 -4.64 28.16
CA SER A 343 -4.97 -3.98 29.28
C SER A 343 -3.45 -4.18 29.22
N SER A 344 -2.69 -3.32 29.91
CA SER A 344 -1.22 -3.38 29.89
C SER A 344 -0.64 -4.65 30.52
N ASP A 345 -1.38 -5.33 31.38
CA ASP A 345 -1.00 -6.59 32.02
C ASP A 345 -1.24 -7.83 31.14
N ASP A 346 -1.73 -7.66 29.91
CA ASP A 346 -1.77 -8.74 28.92
C ASP A 346 -0.35 -9.09 28.44
N LEU A 347 0.09 -10.29 28.80
CA LEU A 347 1.42 -10.83 28.51
C LEU A 347 1.45 -11.72 27.26
N SER A 348 0.41 -11.71 26.41
CA SER A 348 0.33 -12.57 25.22
C SER A 348 1.43 -12.28 24.19
N CYS A 349 2.00 -11.06 24.21
CA CYS A 349 3.09 -10.66 23.34
C CYS A 349 4.44 -10.79 24.07
N LEU A 350 5.20 -11.85 23.76
CA LEU A 350 6.54 -12.12 24.32
C LEU A 350 6.63 -12.23 25.85
N GLY A 351 5.52 -12.23 26.58
CA GLY A 351 5.55 -12.12 28.04
C GLY A 351 5.93 -10.73 28.55
N ILE A 352 5.89 -9.69 27.70
CA ILE A 352 6.34 -8.33 28.03
C ILE A 352 5.13 -7.44 28.31
N TYR A 353 5.12 -6.80 29.48
CA TYR A 353 4.10 -5.87 29.92
C TYR A 353 3.91 -4.74 28.90
N HIS A 354 2.66 -4.38 28.62
CA HIS A 354 2.24 -3.33 27.70
C HIS A 354 2.53 -3.57 26.21
N LEU A 355 3.29 -4.61 25.83
CA LEU A 355 3.71 -4.82 24.44
C LEU A 355 2.54 -5.20 23.52
N GLN A 356 1.63 -6.06 23.99
CA GLN A 356 0.41 -6.41 23.25
C GLN A 356 -0.44 -5.16 22.99
N ARG A 357 -0.63 -4.35 24.03
CA ARG A 357 -1.41 -3.12 23.98
C ARG A 357 -0.79 -2.10 23.02
N LEU A 358 0.52 -1.87 23.09
CA LEU A 358 1.24 -0.98 22.17
C LEU A 358 1.06 -1.44 20.71
N TRP A 359 1.23 -2.73 20.43
CA TRP A 359 1.02 -3.25 19.07
C TRP A 359 -0.42 -2.98 18.57
N GLN A 360 -1.44 -3.37 19.34
CA GLN A 360 -2.84 -3.16 18.98
C GLN A 360 -3.20 -1.68 18.81
N LYS A 361 -2.66 -0.82 19.69
CA LYS A 361 -2.84 0.63 19.61
C LYS A 361 -2.36 1.19 18.27
N ILE A 362 -1.17 0.78 17.82
CA ILE A 362 -0.66 1.22 16.52
C ILE A 362 -1.50 0.63 15.37
N GLN A 363 -1.96 -0.62 15.47
CA GLN A 363 -2.86 -1.20 14.46
C GLN A 363 -4.18 -0.43 14.32
N LEU A 364 -4.76 0.01 15.44
CA LEU A 364 -5.95 0.87 15.44
C LEU A 364 -5.66 2.26 14.86
N ARG A 365 -4.54 2.88 15.26
CA ARG A 365 -4.12 4.20 14.78
C ARG A 365 -3.88 4.22 13.27
N LYS A 366 -3.25 3.18 12.70
CA LYS A 366 -3.05 3.04 11.25
C LYS A 366 -4.36 3.10 10.44
N ARG A 367 -5.50 2.81 11.07
CA ARG A 367 -6.82 2.75 10.43
C ARG A 367 -7.72 3.93 10.76
N GLY A 368 -7.25 4.90 11.53
CA GLY A 368 -8.08 6.00 12.01
C GLY A 368 -9.20 5.55 12.96
N GLU A 369 -9.05 4.39 13.59
CA GLU A 369 -10.03 3.88 14.57
C GLU A 369 -9.82 4.59 15.91
N SER A 370 -10.93 4.94 16.58
CA SER A 370 -10.89 5.55 17.91
C SER A 370 -10.61 4.51 18.99
N PHE A 371 -9.76 4.84 19.95
CA PHE A 371 -9.50 4.04 21.13
C PHE A 371 -9.22 4.94 22.34
N THR A 372 -9.34 4.39 23.54
CA THR A 372 -9.06 5.11 24.79
C THR A 372 -7.63 4.87 25.22
N GLU A 373 -6.84 5.95 25.25
CA GLU A 373 -5.49 5.95 25.81
C GLU A 373 -5.54 6.03 27.35
N LEU A 374 -4.59 5.36 28.00
CA LEU A 374 -4.32 5.53 29.42
C LEU A 374 -3.64 6.89 29.65
N ALA A 375 -3.75 7.42 30.87
CA ALA A 375 -3.00 8.60 31.26
C ALA A 375 -1.49 8.33 31.07
N ASN A 376 -0.80 9.25 30.39
CA ASN A 376 0.64 9.17 30.09
C ASN A 376 1.07 7.88 29.37
N GLU A 377 0.18 7.22 28.61
CA GLU A 377 0.49 5.95 27.92
C GLU A 377 1.68 6.07 26.96
N TRP A 378 1.87 7.24 26.34
CA TRP A 378 3.03 7.52 25.49
C TRP A 378 4.37 7.35 26.23
N HIS A 379 4.43 7.75 27.50
CA HIS A 379 5.63 7.57 28.32
C HIS A 379 5.91 6.08 28.54
N LEU A 380 4.85 5.29 28.76
CA LEU A 380 4.94 3.84 28.91
C LEU A 380 5.37 3.16 27.60
N ASP A 381 4.85 3.59 26.44
CA ASP A 381 5.27 3.11 25.12
C ASP A 381 6.76 3.30 24.89
N LYS A 382 7.24 4.53 25.12
CA LYS A 382 8.64 4.89 24.94
C LYS A 382 9.53 4.08 25.88
N THR A 383 9.15 4.00 27.15
CA THR A 383 9.91 3.26 28.18
C THR A 383 9.99 1.77 27.83
N LEU A 384 8.89 1.17 27.38
CA LEU A 384 8.88 -0.21 26.91
C LEU A 384 9.91 -0.44 25.79
N LEU A 385 9.94 0.42 24.77
CA LEU A 385 10.87 0.28 23.64
C LEU A 385 12.34 0.49 24.05
N ASP A 386 12.61 1.44 24.94
CA ASP A 386 13.94 1.71 25.47
C ASP A 386 14.45 0.57 26.36
N LEU A 387 13.61 0.06 27.28
CA LEU A 387 13.94 -1.06 28.17
C LEU A 387 14.13 -2.39 27.41
N CYS A 388 13.40 -2.58 26.31
CA CYS A 388 13.66 -3.69 25.39
C CYS A 388 14.97 -3.54 24.61
N GLY A 389 15.66 -2.39 24.70
CA GLY A 389 16.87 -2.13 23.92
C GLY A 389 16.60 -1.91 22.43
N ILE A 390 15.38 -1.53 22.04
CA ILE A 390 15.02 -1.29 20.64
C ILE A 390 15.21 0.19 20.31
N GLY A 391 14.80 1.06 21.24
CA GLY A 391 14.74 2.51 21.03
C GLY A 391 13.47 2.93 20.31
N LEU A 392 13.12 4.21 20.46
CA LEU A 392 11.86 4.76 19.97
C LEU A 392 11.71 4.69 18.44
N GLU A 393 12.69 5.18 17.69
CA GLU A 393 12.59 5.23 16.21
C GLU A 393 12.54 3.83 15.57
N PRO A 394 13.44 2.88 15.89
CA PRO A 394 13.35 1.52 15.34
C PRO A 394 12.08 0.81 15.77
N GLY A 395 11.65 1.00 17.03
CA GLY A 395 10.44 0.40 17.56
C GLY A 395 9.18 0.88 16.85
N LEU A 396 9.02 2.20 16.69
CA LEU A 396 7.91 2.78 15.93
C LEU A 396 7.97 2.34 14.46
N ARG A 397 9.14 2.38 13.83
CA ARG A 397 9.30 1.92 12.44
C ARG A 397 8.81 0.48 12.29
N ALA A 398 9.21 -0.42 13.19
CA ALA A 398 8.78 -1.80 13.17
C ALA A 398 7.26 -1.93 13.42
N LEU A 399 6.70 -1.19 14.38
CA LEU A 399 5.26 -1.19 14.64
C LEU A 399 4.43 -0.76 13.42
N TYR A 400 4.90 0.25 12.67
CA TYR A 400 4.20 0.73 11.48
C TYR A 400 4.41 -0.16 10.25
N GLN A 401 5.59 -0.78 10.13
CA GLN A 401 5.93 -1.69 9.01
C GLN A 401 5.26 -3.07 9.13
N ASN A 402 4.91 -3.52 10.33
CA ASN A 402 4.38 -4.87 10.57
C ASN A 402 2.88 -4.84 10.87
N ASP A 403 2.07 -5.42 9.97
CA ASP A 403 0.63 -5.63 10.18
C ASP A 403 0.31 -6.87 11.02
N HIS A 404 1.28 -7.78 11.14
CA HIS A 404 1.15 -9.01 11.91
C HIS A 404 1.95 -8.93 13.21
N GLN A 405 1.34 -9.45 14.28
CA GLN A 405 2.01 -9.53 15.57
C GLN A 405 3.23 -10.44 15.53
N SER A 406 3.17 -11.58 14.85
CA SER A 406 4.29 -12.52 14.76
C SER A 406 5.53 -11.91 14.11
N ALA A 407 5.35 -11.11 13.05
CA ALA A 407 6.44 -10.41 12.38
C ALA A 407 7.07 -9.35 13.29
N PHE A 408 6.25 -8.59 14.02
CA PHE A 408 6.73 -7.64 15.02
C PHE A 408 7.48 -8.34 16.17
N VAL A 409 6.97 -9.47 16.65
CA VAL A 409 7.61 -10.29 17.69
C VAL A 409 8.97 -10.83 17.21
N ALA A 410 9.04 -11.34 15.97
CA ALA A 410 10.28 -11.84 15.39
C ALA A 410 11.34 -10.73 15.28
N TYR A 411 10.93 -9.52 14.87
CA TYR A 411 11.79 -8.34 14.85
C TYR A 411 12.39 -8.03 16.23
N ILE A 412 11.55 -8.01 17.28
CA ILE A 412 12.01 -7.77 18.66
C ILE A 412 13.02 -8.85 19.08
N GLN A 413 12.68 -10.12 18.87
CA GLN A 413 13.56 -11.24 19.26
C GLN A 413 14.93 -11.16 18.58
N GLN A 414 14.97 -10.76 17.31
CA GLN A 414 16.21 -10.63 16.55
C GLN A 414 17.12 -9.53 17.08
N ILE A 415 16.56 -8.39 17.48
CA ILE A 415 17.31 -7.18 17.87
C ILE A 415 17.63 -7.15 19.36
N ALA A 416 16.62 -7.41 20.19
CA ALA A 416 16.71 -7.25 21.64
C ALA A 416 17.46 -8.42 22.29
N LYS A 417 17.26 -9.64 21.78
CA LYS A 417 17.85 -10.89 22.33
C LYS A 417 17.66 -11.03 23.85
N LEU A 418 16.48 -10.64 24.35
CA LEU A 418 16.15 -10.62 25.77
C LEU A 418 16.11 -12.04 26.35
N THR A 419 16.72 -12.21 27.52
CA THR A 419 16.58 -13.42 28.35
C THR A 419 15.31 -13.34 29.21
N ALA A 420 14.92 -14.45 29.83
CA ALA A 420 13.81 -14.45 30.78
C ALA A 420 14.03 -13.51 31.98
N ALA A 421 15.29 -13.34 32.40
CA ALA A 421 15.65 -12.42 33.49
C ALA A 421 15.49 -10.95 33.05
N ASP A 422 15.86 -10.63 31.80
CA ASP A 422 15.66 -9.29 31.24
C ASP A 422 14.16 -8.96 31.19
N ILE A 423 13.34 -9.87 30.66
CA ILE A 423 11.88 -9.69 30.58
C ILE A 423 11.27 -9.48 31.98
N ALA A 424 11.69 -10.25 32.97
CA ALA A 424 11.22 -10.09 34.35
C ALA A 424 11.57 -8.70 34.93
N GLY A 425 12.80 -8.22 34.70
CA GLY A 425 13.24 -6.89 35.13
C GLY A 425 12.49 -5.76 34.41
N ILE A 426 12.28 -5.89 33.10
CA ILE A 426 11.50 -4.94 32.29
C ILE A 426 10.06 -4.86 32.82
N ASN A 427 9.40 -5.99 33.05
CA ASN A 427 8.04 -6.05 33.55
C ASN A 427 7.92 -5.41 34.95
N GLN A 428 8.89 -5.65 35.84
CA GLN A 428 8.92 -5.03 37.16
C GLN A 428 8.99 -3.49 37.07
N GLN A 429 9.83 -2.94 36.19
CA GLN A 429 9.94 -1.49 36.01
C GLN A 429 8.67 -0.90 35.38
N LEU A 430 8.16 -1.49 34.30
CA LEU A 430 6.96 -1.00 33.60
C LEU A 430 5.70 -1.04 34.48
N SER A 431 5.52 -2.11 35.25
CA SER A 431 4.41 -2.21 36.21
C SER A 431 4.51 -1.15 37.31
N THR A 432 5.73 -0.88 37.82
CA THR A 432 5.96 0.18 38.81
C THR A 432 5.56 1.54 38.26
N ILE A 433 5.93 1.85 37.01
CA ILE A 433 5.53 3.08 36.31
C ILE A 433 4.00 3.16 36.21
N SER A 434 3.35 2.10 35.73
CA SER A 434 1.89 2.07 35.58
C SER A 434 1.14 2.25 36.91
N HIS A 435 1.65 1.68 38.01
CA HIS A 435 1.04 1.82 39.35
C HIS A 435 1.32 3.19 40.00
N GLY A 436 2.54 3.73 39.85
CA GLY A 436 2.87 5.09 40.31
C GLY A 436 2.03 6.17 39.62
N LEU A 437 1.71 5.97 38.34
CA LEU A 437 0.78 6.81 37.58
C LEU A 437 -0.67 6.76 38.12
N THR A 438 -1.05 5.72 38.84
CA THR A 438 -2.40 5.57 39.42
C THR A 438 -2.56 6.33 40.74
N LEU A 439 -1.49 6.44 41.55
CA LEU A 439 -1.50 7.14 42.84
C LEU A 439 -1.47 8.68 42.70
N SER A 440 -0.90 9.20 41.61
CA SER A 440 -0.85 10.66 41.34
C SER A 440 -2.22 11.26 40.98
N LEU A 441 -3.23 10.43 40.67
CA LEU A 441 -4.59 10.87 40.33
C LEU A 441 -5.55 10.99 41.52
N THR A 442 -5.14 10.59 42.73
CA THR A 442 -5.90 10.80 43.96
C THR A 442 -5.04 11.57 44.96
N MET A 443 -5.10 12.89 44.91
CA MET A 443 -4.69 13.69 46.06
C MET A 443 -5.73 13.52 47.19
N PRO A 444 -5.36 13.06 48.39
CA PRO A 444 -6.17 13.32 49.58
C PRO A 444 -5.93 14.77 50.02
N GLU A 445 -6.99 15.42 50.49
CA GLU A 445 -6.89 16.66 51.24
C GLU A 445 -6.00 16.47 52.48
N VAL A 446 -5.29 17.55 52.78
CA VAL A 446 -4.44 17.85 53.93
C VAL A 446 -4.91 17.16 55.23
N ASP A 447 -4.08 16.27 55.79
CA ASP A 447 -3.66 16.31 57.20
C ASP A 447 -2.64 15.20 57.50
N ASP A 448 -1.72 15.49 58.44
CA ASP A 448 -0.66 14.64 59.00
C ASP A 448 0.59 14.31 58.15
N LEU A 449 1.38 15.36 57.89
CA LEU A 449 2.83 15.26 57.68
C LEU A 449 3.53 15.12 59.03
N ASN A 450 3.59 13.89 59.57
CA ASN A 450 4.67 13.49 60.48
C ASN A 450 4.74 11.97 60.54
N SER A 451 5.82 11.42 59.99
CA SER A 451 6.31 10.03 60.04
C SER A 451 6.09 9.19 58.77
N ILE A 452 6.79 9.54 57.70
CA ILE A 452 7.33 8.55 56.76
C ILE A 452 8.82 8.85 56.64
N GLU A 453 9.66 7.96 57.19
CA GLU A 453 11.10 7.99 56.96
C GLU A 453 11.34 7.72 55.47
N VAL A 454 11.63 8.78 54.72
CA VAL A 454 12.13 8.68 53.35
C VAL A 454 13.54 8.12 53.47
N GLU A 455 13.76 6.88 53.00
CA GLU A 455 15.11 6.35 52.81
C GLU A 455 15.93 7.36 51.99
N ASP A 456 17.04 7.80 52.57
CA ASP A 456 17.98 8.79 52.03
C ASP A 456 18.67 8.20 50.79
N SER A 457 17.94 8.19 49.67
CA SER A 457 18.40 7.74 48.34
C SER A 457 19.23 8.82 47.66
N ASN A 458 20.15 9.41 48.40
CA ASN A 458 21.04 10.44 47.87
C ASN A 458 22.01 9.79 46.86
N PRO A 459 22.01 10.19 45.57
CA PRO A 459 22.89 9.62 44.57
C PRO A 459 24.36 9.76 44.98
N ALA A 460 25.20 8.80 44.61
CA ALA A 460 26.63 8.88 44.88
C ALA A 460 27.22 10.18 44.30
N ALA A 461 27.89 10.97 45.14
CA ALA A 461 28.50 12.23 44.71
C ALA A 461 29.65 11.97 43.73
N VAL A 462 29.37 12.08 42.43
CA VAL A 462 30.33 11.86 41.33
C VAL A 462 30.81 13.17 40.68
N LEU A 463 30.00 14.23 40.78
CA LEU A 463 30.30 15.59 40.35
C LEU A 463 30.80 16.45 41.51
N SER A 464 31.83 17.25 41.26
CA SER A 464 32.30 18.26 42.22
C SER A 464 31.31 19.42 42.36
N GLU A 465 31.40 20.16 43.46
CA GLU A 465 30.59 21.36 43.66
C GLU A 465 30.85 22.43 42.58
N SER A 466 32.07 22.51 42.05
CA SER A 466 32.37 23.41 40.92
C SER A 466 31.67 22.98 39.63
N GLN A 467 31.56 21.67 39.36
CA GLN A 467 30.82 21.14 38.21
C GLN A 467 29.32 21.38 38.37
N LEU A 468 28.76 21.18 39.56
CA LEU A 468 27.35 21.46 39.85
C LEU A 468 27.02 22.95 39.70
N ASN A 469 27.90 23.83 40.19
CA ASN A 469 27.75 25.28 39.97
C ASN A 469 27.82 25.66 38.49
N PHE A 470 28.73 25.04 37.73
CA PHE A 470 28.83 25.24 36.29
C PHE A 470 27.55 24.79 35.57
N TRP A 471 27.04 23.59 35.88
CA TRP A 471 25.77 23.09 35.34
C TRP A 471 24.60 24.04 35.61
N ARG A 472 24.45 24.51 36.85
CA ARG A 472 23.37 25.43 37.23
C ARG A 472 23.41 26.72 36.40
N GLY A 473 24.60 27.28 36.17
CA GLY A 473 24.78 28.52 35.42
C GLY A 473 24.71 28.36 33.90
N GLU A 474 25.37 27.34 33.35
CA GLU A 474 25.60 27.21 31.91
C GLU A 474 24.65 26.20 31.23
N GLY A 475 24.05 25.29 32.00
CA GLY A 475 23.08 24.30 31.51
C GLY A 475 23.70 23.12 30.75
N TYR A 476 25.02 23.02 30.70
CA TYR A 476 25.73 21.89 30.11
C TYR A 476 26.95 21.49 30.95
N LEU A 477 27.46 20.27 30.75
CA LEU A 477 28.64 19.73 31.42
C LEU A 477 29.46 18.86 30.47
N VAL A 478 30.78 18.89 30.62
CA VAL A 478 31.71 17.94 30.01
C VAL A 478 32.33 17.08 31.11
N ILE A 479 32.08 15.79 31.07
CA ILE A 479 32.61 14.80 32.01
C ILE A 479 33.71 14.02 31.32
N GLN A 480 34.93 14.21 31.81
CA GLN A 480 36.11 13.63 31.18
C GLN A 480 36.19 12.11 31.38
N HIS A 481 36.64 11.43 30.32
CA HIS A 481 37.04 10.01 30.34
C HIS A 481 35.96 9.10 30.97
N VAL A 482 34.73 9.17 30.46
CA VAL A 482 33.70 8.18 30.80
C VAL A 482 33.93 6.86 30.04
N LEU A 483 34.55 6.91 28.86
CA LEU A 483 35.01 5.73 28.13
C LEU A 483 36.55 5.70 28.07
N THR A 484 37.11 4.50 27.99
CA THR A 484 38.54 4.31 27.71
C THR A 484 38.84 4.53 26.22
N ALA A 485 40.13 4.67 25.89
CA ALA A 485 40.58 4.80 24.51
C ALA A 485 40.22 3.55 23.69
N GLU A 486 40.30 2.35 24.29
CA GLU A 486 39.95 1.08 23.66
C GLU A 486 38.45 0.99 23.37
N GLN A 487 37.60 1.42 24.30
CA GLN A 487 36.16 1.48 24.08
C GLN A 487 35.80 2.43 22.92
N CYS A 488 36.43 3.60 22.88
CA CYS A 488 36.24 4.56 21.78
C CYS A 488 36.70 3.97 20.44
N ALA A 489 37.88 3.35 20.40
CA ALA A 489 38.41 2.71 19.19
C ALA A 489 37.48 1.61 18.69
N ALA A 490 37.01 0.72 19.57
CA ALA A 490 36.08 -0.35 19.22
C ALA A 490 34.75 0.19 18.64
N THR A 491 34.22 1.30 19.18
CA THR A 491 33.02 1.93 18.62
C THR A 491 33.28 2.56 17.26
N ARG A 492 34.43 3.21 17.06
CA ARG A 492 34.82 3.77 15.76
C ARG A 492 34.99 2.68 14.72
N ASP A 493 35.65 1.58 15.06
CA ASP A 493 35.85 0.43 14.17
C ASP A 493 34.51 -0.16 13.71
N PHE A 494 33.55 -0.27 14.63
CA PHE A 494 32.18 -0.66 14.28
C PHE A 494 31.54 0.33 13.28
N ILE A 495 31.63 1.64 13.52
CA ILE A 495 31.09 2.66 12.60
C ILE A 495 31.75 2.56 11.22
N TRP A 496 33.08 2.43 11.17
CA TRP A 496 33.83 2.27 9.91
C TRP A 496 33.41 1.02 9.14
N GLN A 497 33.27 -0.11 9.85
CA GLN A 497 32.84 -1.37 9.27
C GLN A 497 31.43 -1.26 8.68
N GLN A 498 30.48 -0.65 9.42
CA GLN A 498 29.10 -0.46 8.91
C GLN A 498 29.09 0.43 7.67
N LEU A 499 29.91 1.48 7.66
CA LEU A 499 30.01 2.41 6.53
C LEU A 499 30.75 1.84 5.31
N GLY A 500 31.49 0.74 5.47
CA GLY A 500 32.45 0.29 4.46
C GLY A 500 33.49 1.38 4.13
N ALA A 501 33.81 2.21 5.12
CA ALA A 501 34.69 3.36 4.98
C ALA A 501 35.98 3.17 5.80
N ASN A 502 37.01 3.96 5.48
CA ASN A 502 38.33 3.85 6.08
C ASN A 502 38.80 5.22 6.57
N GLU A 503 39.25 5.29 7.82
CA GLU A 503 39.82 6.50 8.42
C GLU A 503 40.98 7.09 7.62
N GLN A 504 41.76 6.25 6.94
CA GLN A 504 42.93 6.68 6.15
C GLN A 504 42.59 7.00 4.69
N ASP A 505 41.33 6.86 4.27
CA ASP A 505 40.89 7.17 2.91
C ASP A 505 39.67 8.13 2.91
N PRO A 506 39.90 9.45 2.86
CA PRO A 506 38.84 10.45 2.86
C PRO A 506 37.82 10.32 1.73
N ALA A 507 38.17 9.69 0.60
CA ALA A 507 37.23 9.49 -0.50
C ALA A 507 36.09 8.52 -0.12
N THR A 508 36.29 7.69 0.91
CA THR A 508 35.28 6.71 1.36
C THR A 508 34.23 7.32 2.28
N TRP A 509 34.48 8.48 2.89
CA TRP A 509 33.62 9.04 3.94
C TRP A 509 32.28 9.58 3.46
N TYR A 510 32.17 9.94 2.18
CA TYR A 510 31.02 10.63 1.60
C TYR A 510 30.08 9.70 0.82
N ARG A 511 30.29 8.38 0.91
CA ARG A 511 29.43 7.40 0.26
C ARG A 511 28.08 7.36 0.96
N ALA A 512 27.00 7.46 0.18
CA ALA A 512 25.66 7.29 0.71
C ALA A 512 25.47 5.87 1.25
N HIS A 513 24.77 5.74 2.38
CA HIS A 513 24.43 4.46 2.98
C HIS A 513 22.99 4.46 3.49
N GLU A 514 22.30 3.32 3.43
CA GLU A 514 20.89 3.17 3.83
C GLU A 514 20.58 3.57 5.29
N PHE A 515 21.56 3.49 6.19
CA PHE A 515 21.40 3.90 7.59
C PHE A 515 21.73 5.38 7.81
N MET A 516 22.16 6.14 6.81
CA MET A 516 22.41 7.58 6.96
C MET A 516 21.11 8.37 6.86
N GLN A 517 20.83 9.18 7.87
CA GLN A 517 19.87 10.27 7.82
C GLN A 517 20.61 11.56 8.23
N LYS A 518 20.99 12.37 7.24
CA LYS A 518 21.93 13.48 7.45
C LYS A 518 23.25 12.94 8.05
N ILE A 519 23.74 13.50 9.15
CA ILE A 519 24.91 12.97 9.87
C ILE A 519 24.58 11.82 10.84
N MET A 520 23.30 11.54 11.10
CA MET A 520 22.89 10.49 12.02
C MET A 520 22.96 9.14 11.33
N LEU A 521 23.59 8.16 11.97
CA LEU A 521 23.62 6.78 11.50
C LEU A 521 22.62 5.98 12.32
N GLN A 522 21.64 5.34 11.68
CA GLN A 522 20.57 4.56 12.31
C GLN A 522 21.07 3.22 12.89
N LEU A 523 22.12 3.28 13.70
CA LEU A 523 22.79 2.17 14.37
C LEU A 523 22.53 2.29 15.88
N PHE A 524 21.54 1.55 16.36
CA PHE A 524 21.06 1.65 17.74
C PHE A 524 21.67 0.57 18.66
N ARG A 525 21.92 -0.63 18.11
CA ARG A 525 22.33 -1.81 18.87
C ARG A 525 23.57 -2.45 18.30
N HIS A 526 24.53 -2.71 19.17
CA HIS A 526 25.75 -3.48 18.93
C HIS A 526 26.38 -3.77 20.30
N PRO A 527 27.01 -4.93 20.54
CA PRO A 527 27.60 -5.26 21.84
C PRO A 527 28.52 -4.15 22.40
N GLN A 528 29.27 -3.47 21.53
CA GLN A 528 30.11 -2.33 21.95
C GLN A 528 29.30 -1.08 22.34
N LEU A 529 28.23 -0.73 21.61
CA LEU A 529 27.37 0.40 21.96
C LEU A 529 26.66 0.15 23.29
N ASP A 530 26.25 -1.10 23.51
CA ASP A 530 25.62 -1.53 24.76
C ASP A 530 26.62 -1.54 25.93
N ALA A 531 27.86 -1.97 25.70
CA ALA A 531 28.91 -1.90 26.71
C ALA A 531 29.20 -0.45 27.16
N ASN A 532 29.23 0.50 26.24
CA ASN A 532 29.40 1.93 26.57
C ASN A 532 28.26 2.45 27.44
N ARG A 533 27.01 2.05 27.14
CA ARG A 533 25.80 2.40 27.89
C ARG A 533 25.81 1.90 29.34
N GLN A 534 26.44 0.76 29.58
CA GLN A 534 26.50 0.12 30.90
C GLN A 534 27.62 0.67 31.80
N VAL A 535 28.36 1.70 31.38
CA VAL A 535 29.39 2.32 32.23
C VAL A 535 28.74 3.00 33.45
N PRO A 536 29.05 2.55 34.69
CA PRO A 536 28.35 3.04 35.89
C PRO A 536 28.45 4.56 36.10
N LYS A 537 29.62 5.14 35.79
CA LYS A 537 29.87 6.58 35.93
C LYS A 537 28.87 7.42 35.13
N ILE A 538 28.43 6.95 33.96
CA ILE A 538 27.46 7.66 33.14
C ILE A 538 26.13 7.76 33.90
N ARG A 539 25.58 6.62 34.34
CA ARG A 539 24.33 6.59 35.10
C ARG A 539 24.42 7.45 36.36
N GLN A 540 25.49 7.33 37.13
CA GLN A 540 25.69 8.11 38.36
C GLN A 540 25.66 9.63 38.11
N VAL A 541 26.23 10.10 37.00
CA VAL A 541 26.19 11.53 36.64
C VAL A 541 24.74 11.96 36.36
N PHE A 542 23.99 11.19 35.57
CA PHE A 542 22.58 11.50 35.31
C PHE A 542 21.74 11.45 36.59
N GLU A 543 21.93 10.44 37.44
CA GLU A 543 21.22 10.33 38.73
C GLU A 543 21.49 11.52 39.64
N GLN A 544 22.75 11.99 39.71
CA GLN A 544 23.09 13.18 40.49
C GLN A 544 22.50 14.47 39.91
N LEU A 545 22.42 14.60 38.57
CA LEU A 545 21.81 15.77 37.94
C LEU A 545 20.28 15.76 38.08
N TRP A 546 19.65 14.60 37.98
CA TRP A 546 18.20 14.41 38.17
C TRP A 546 17.78 14.33 39.64
N GLN A 547 18.73 14.20 40.57
CA GLN A 547 18.51 14.03 42.01
C GLN A 547 17.60 12.82 42.34
N ARG A 548 17.74 11.74 41.56
CA ARG A 548 16.93 10.51 41.68
C ARG A 548 17.61 9.33 40.98
N THR A 549 17.24 8.11 41.35
CA THR A 549 17.85 6.87 40.84
C THR A 549 16.94 6.07 39.90
N ASP A 550 15.66 6.41 39.83
CA ASP A 550 14.63 5.75 39.02
C ASP A 550 14.62 6.30 37.59
N LEU A 551 15.77 6.19 36.93
CA LEU A 551 15.99 6.63 35.55
C LEU A 551 16.02 5.47 34.56
N VAL A 552 15.40 5.71 33.40
CA VAL A 552 15.45 4.85 32.20
C VAL A 552 16.46 5.43 31.24
N MET A 553 17.32 4.56 30.72
CA MET A 553 18.30 4.90 29.71
C MET A 553 17.67 4.77 28.32
N THR A 554 17.89 5.76 27.45
CA THR A 554 17.47 5.69 26.05
C THR A 554 18.33 4.72 25.24
N THR A 555 17.72 3.97 24.32
CA THR A 555 18.47 3.30 23.25
C THR A 555 18.52 4.19 22.02
N ASP A 556 19.61 4.95 21.88
CA ASP A 556 19.80 5.92 20.79
C ASP A 556 20.95 5.53 19.85
N ARG A 557 21.14 6.33 18.80
CA ARG A 557 22.00 6.05 17.66
C ARG A 557 23.40 6.66 17.79
N VAL A 558 24.19 6.53 16.72
CA VAL A 558 25.49 7.22 16.59
C VAL A 558 25.41 8.28 15.48
N SER A 559 26.42 9.15 15.39
CA SER A 559 26.55 10.02 14.21
C SER A 559 27.96 10.08 13.68
N PHE A 560 28.06 10.39 12.39
CA PHE A 560 29.28 10.55 11.63
C PHE A 560 29.17 11.85 10.84
N ASN A 561 30.01 12.83 11.19
CA ASN A 561 30.03 14.16 10.57
C ASN A 561 31.40 14.37 9.88
N PRO A 562 31.54 14.07 8.58
CA PRO A 562 32.79 14.26 7.85
C PRO A 562 33.04 15.76 7.55
N PRO A 563 34.29 16.18 7.26
CA PRO A 563 34.58 17.54 6.84
C PRO A 563 33.78 18.01 5.62
N GLU A 564 33.48 19.30 5.54
CA GLU A 564 32.90 19.88 4.33
C GLU A 564 33.88 19.84 3.16
N THR A 565 33.35 19.60 1.97
CA THR A 565 34.09 19.64 0.71
C THR A 565 33.35 20.51 -0.30
N PRO A 566 33.92 20.83 -1.48
CA PRO A 566 33.18 21.52 -2.53
C PRO A 566 31.91 20.77 -2.98
N THR A 567 31.87 19.44 -2.81
CA THR A 567 30.78 18.57 -3.26
C THR A 567 29.90 18.04 -2.13
N TRP A 568 30.26 18.28 -0.86
CA TRP A 568 29.48 17.86 0.31
C TRP A 568 29.41 18.99 1.34
N ARG A 569 28.18 19.34 1.74
CA ARG A 569 27.88 20.35 2.76
C ARG A 569 27.16 19.71 3.92
N PHE A 570 27.35 20.26 5.11
CA PHE A 570 26.70 19.79 6.32
C PHE A 570 25.16 19.85 6.16
N PRO A 571 24.45 18.70 6.22
CA PRO A 571 23.02 18.63 5.96
C PRO A 571 22.13 18.86 7.20
N GLY A 572 22.73 19.26 8.33
CA GLY A 572 22.06 19.37 9.62
C GLY A 572 22.12 18.10 10.47
N PRO A 573 21.45 18.08 11.65
CA PRO A 573 20.54 19.13 12.13
C PRO A 573 21.28 20.41 12.55
N ASP A 574 20.71 21.55 12.18
CA ASP A 574 21.13 22.87 12.66
C ASP A 574 20.67 23.08 14.11
N MET A 575 20.82 24.29 14.66
CA MET A 575 20.33 24.63 15.99
C MET A 575 18.80 24.46 16.10
N HIS A 576 18.33 23.81 17.16
CA HIS A 576 16.92 23.50 17.43
C HIS A 576 16.68 23.21 18.92
N TRP A 577 15.41 23.01 19.30
CA TRP A 577 15.01 22.35 20.54
C TRP A 577 14.34 21.01 20.25
N ASP A 578 14.71 19.97 21.01
CA ASP A 578 14.13 18.63 20.93
C ASP A 578 12.93 18.43 21.88
N MET A 579 12.37 19.54 22.40
CA MET A 579 11.25 19.53 23.34
C MET A 579 10.18 20.54 22.92
N PRO A 580 8.89 20.29 23.26
CA PRO A 580 7.81 21.23 22.97
C PRO A 580 8.04 22.57 23.66
N LEU A 581 7.99 23.68 22.91
CA LEU A 581 8.24 25.02 23.45
C LEU A 581 7.00 25.60 24.17
N GLN A 582 6.63 24.98 25.29
CA GLN A 582 5.46 25.33 26.11
C GLN A 582 5.81 25.41 27.61
N GLN A 583 5.01 26.15 28.39
CA GLN A 583 5.17 26.29 29.85
C GLN A 583 4.22 25.33 30.60
N PRO A 584 4.63 24.81 31.78
CA PRO A 584 5.97 24.92 32.38
C PRO A 584 7.01 24.08 31.61
N VAL A 585 8.28 24.51 31.63
CA VAL A 585 9.37 23.71 31.04
C VAL A 585 9.85 22.71 32.08
N GLU A 586 9.48 21.44 31.89
CA GLU A 586 9.91 20.35 32.77
C GLU A 586 11.43 20.16 32.73
N PHE A 587 12.02 19.59 33.78
CA PHE A 587 13.44 19.26 33.74
C PHE A 587 13.68 18.06 32.81
N GLY A 588 14.67 18.19 31.94
CA GLY A 588 15.11 17.10 31.08
C GLY A 588 16.54 17.29 30.62
N THR A 589 17.22 16.19 30.38
CA THR A 589 18.59 16.16 29.88
C THR A 589 18.64 15.56 28.48
N GLN A 590 19.77 15.77 27.81
CA GLN A 590 20.23 15.01 26.66
C GLN A 590 21.75 14.84 26.77
N GLY A 591 22.32 13.89 26.03
CA GLY A 591 23.75 13.62 26.11
C GLY A 591 24.34 12.93 24.89
N LEU A 592 25.65 13.08 24.76
CA LEU A 592 26.47 12.37 23.77
C LEU A 592 27.87 12.12 24.29
N ILE A 593 28.48 11.04 23.82
CA ILE A 593 29.87 10.69 24.11
C ILE A 593 30.69 10.92 22.84
N TYR A 594 31.76 11.70 22.92
CA TYR A 594 32.69 11.82 21.82
C TYR A 594 33.49 10.54 21.64
N LEU A 595 33.53 10.03 20.42
CA LEU A 595 34.32 8.84 20.05
C LEU A 595 35.63 9.23 19.36
N THR A 596 35.74 10.49 18.91
CA THR A 596 36.95 11.11 18.36
C THR A 596 37.27 12.40 19.12
N ASP A 597 38.56 12.73 19.22
CA ASP A 597 38.98 14.05 19.68
C ASP A 597 38.38 15.10 18.75
N THR A 598 37.63 16.05 19.30
CA THR A 598 36.84 17.00 18.54
C THR A 598 37.17 18.43 18.96
N SER A 599 37.81 19.19 18.06
CA SER A 599 38.02 20.63 18.21
C SER A 599 36.74 21.41 17.89
N VAL A 600 36.72 22.70 18.24
CA VAL A 600 35.56 23.59 18.05
C VAL A 600 35.09 23.72 16.59
N ASP A 601 35.98 23.48 15.63
CA ASP A 601 35.73 23.52 14.20
C ASP A 601 35.49 22.13 13.56
N GLN A 602 35.57 21.04 14.34
CA GLN A 602 35.40 19.66 13.85
C GLN A 602 33.96 19.17 13.97
N GLY A 603 32.98 20.03 13.69
CA GLY A 603 31.58 19.64 13.73
C GLY A 603 31.03 19.40 15.14
N ALA A 604 31.60 20.09 16.13
CA ALA A 604 31.31 19.93 17.55
C ALA A 604 29.82 20.15 17.89
N PHE A 605 29.40 19.57 19.02
CA PHE A 605 28.16 19.95 19.67
C PHE A 605 28.17 21.45 19.98
N CYS A 606 27.08 22.12 19.66
CA CYS A 606 26.86 23.54 19.89
C CYS A 606 25.62 23.72 20.75
N CYS A 607 25.67 24.66 21.69
CA CYS A 607 24.50 25.09 22.47
C CYS A 607 24.56 26.59 22.75
N VAL A 608 23.50 27.13 23.35
CA VAL A 608 23.47 28.50 23.89
C VAL A 608 23.50 28.43 25.42
N PRO A 609 24.67 28.57 26.06
CA PRO A 609 24.78 28.39 27.50
C PRO A 609 23.92 29.37 28.30
N GLY A 610 23.35 28.88 29.40
CA GLY A 610 22.51 29.66 30.32
C GLY A 610 21.11 30.01 29.80
N PHE A 611 20.72 29.52 28.62
CA PHE A 611 19.39 29.81 28.06
C PHE A 611 18.27 29.10 28.82
N HIS A 612 18.54 27.95 29.47
CA HIS A 612 17.57 27.23 30.30
C HIS A 612 17.04 28.08 31.45
N LEU A 613 17.80 29.08 31.93
CA LEU A 613 17.37 30.02 32.96
C LEU A 613 16.44 31.13 32.44
N LYS A 614 16.37 31.30 31.11
CA LYS A 614 15.66 32.40 30.44
C LYS A 614 14.46 31.91 29.64
N ILE A 615 14.37 30.61 29.36
CA ILE A 615 13.42 30.06 28.40
C ILE A 615 11.97 30.36 28.77
N GLU A 616 11.56 30.25 30.04
CA GLU A 616 10.16 30.48 30.40
C GLU A 616 9.75 31.95 30.25
N GLU A 617 10.62 32.88 30.62
CA GLU A 617 10.39 34.31 30.38
C GLU A 617 10.37 34.60 28.87
N TRP A 618 11.27 34.00 28.12
CA TRP A 618 11.33 34.12 26.66
C TRP A 618 10.05 33.59 25.99
N LEU A 619 9.55 32.42 26.39
CA LEU A 619 8.28 31.84 25.92
C LEU A 619 7.10 32.74 26.29
N ARG A 620 7.05 33.26 27.53
CA ARG A 620 6.00 34.18 27.96
C ARG A 620 5.97 35.47 27.13
N SER A 621 7.13 35.97 26.75
CA SER A 621 7.25 37.16 25.91
C SER A 621 6.93 36.90 24.43
N SER A 622 7.00 35.64 24.00
CA SER A 622 6.84 35.24 22.60
C SER A 622 5.43 34.67 22.39
N ASN A 623 4.47 35.51 21.98
CA ASN A 623 3.10 35.09 21.65
C ASN A 623 3.03 34.36 20.29
N LYS A 624 3.91 33.37 20.08
CA LYS A 624 4.08 32.64 18.82
C LYS A 624 3.86 31.14 19.02
N PRO A 625 3.38 30.42 17.99
CA PRO A 625 3.30 28.97 18.04
C PRO A 625 4.70 28.34 18.04
N ASP A 626 4.80 27.11 18.57
CA ASP A 626 6.04 26.33 18.66
C ASP A 626 6.82 26.27 17.34
N ILE A 627 6.13 26.01 16.23
CA ILE A 627 6.74 25.94 14.88
C ILE A 627 7.50 27.22 14.51
N GLU A 628 6.97 28.39 14.88
CA GLU A 628 7.65 29.67 14.64
C GLU A 628 8.79 29.90 15.63
N LEU A 629 8.63 29.44 16.88
CA LEU A 629 9.67 29.54 17.90
C LEU A 629 10.90 28.68 17.56
N GLN A 630 10.71 27.56 16.88
CA GLN A 630 11.82 26.73 16.37
C GLN A 630 12.62 27.42 15.25
N GLN A 631 12.07 28.45 14.59
CA GLN A 631 12.69 29.14 13.44
C GLN A 631 13.38 30.44 13.87
N GLN A 632 14.56 30.31 14.48
CA GLN A 632 15.36 31.46 14.90
C GLN A 632 16.41 31.87 13.85
N ASP A 633 16.75 33.16 13.84
CA ASP A 633 17.99 33.63 13.22
C ASP A 633 19.16 33.34 14.15
N TRP A 634 19.64 32.09 14.09
CA TRP A 634 20.69 31.55 14.95
C TRP A 634 22.00 32.36 14.91
N SER A 635 22.26 33.13 13.85
CA SER A 635 23.44 33.99 13.75
C SER A 635 23.49 35.10 14.81
N LYS A 636 22.34 35.44 15.40
CA LYS A 636 22.19 36.45 16.46
C LYS A 636 22.31 35.88 17.87
N TRP A 637 22.43 34.56 18.00
CA TRP A 637 22.48 33.89 19.30
C TRP A 637 23.93 33.62 19.71
N PRO A 638 24.24 33.64 21.01
CA PRO A 638 25.59 33.37 21.51
C PRO A 638 25.87 31.86 21.53
N ILE A 639 25.90 31.26 20.33
CA ILE A 639 26.15 29.82 20.15
C ILE A 639 27.61 29.51 20.45
N LYS A 640 27.82 28.47 21.27
CA LYS A 640 29.14 28.03 21.69
C LYS A 640 29.41 26.59 21.21
N PRO A 641 30.41 26.37 20.34
CA PRO A 641 30.90 25.03 20.03
C PRO A 641 31.70 24.46 21.21
N ILE A 642 31.41 23.22 21.60
CA ILE A 642 32.01 22.55 22.75
C ILE A 642 32.96 21.45 22.28
N ALA A 643 34.27 21.78 22.31
CA ALA A 643 35.34 20.82 22.09
C ALA A 643 35.49 19.86 23.28
N ALA A 644 35.82 18.60 22.98
CA ALA A 644 36.13 17.58 23.99
C ALA A 644 36.94 16.43 23.38
N ASN A 645 37.52 15.60 24.23
CA ASN A 645 38.35 14.47 23.81
C ASN A 645 37.52 13.21 23.59
N ALA A 646 38.08 12.24 22.87
CA ALA A 646 37.49 10.91 22.78
C ALA A 646 37.31 10.31 24.19
N GLY A 647 36.10 9.81 24.45
CA GLY A 647 35.68 9.24 25.71
C GLY A 647 35.06 10.24 26.69
N ASP A 648 34.98 11.52 26.33
CA ASP A 648 34.29 12.53 27.14
C ASP A 648 32.78 12.52 26.87
N LEU A 649 31.99 12.65 27.94
CA LEU A 649 30.53 12.77 27.89
C LEU A 649 30.14 14.25 27.97
N ILE A 650 29.35 14.71 27.01
CA ILE A 650 28.61 15.96 27.11
C ILE A 650 27.19 15.65 27.55
N ILE A 651 26.72 16.34 28.58
CA ILE A 651 25.30 16.39 28.98
C ILE A 651 24.84 17.84 28.91
N TRP A 652 23.62 18.07 28.44
CA TRP A 652 23.00 19.38 28.47
C TRP A 652 21.54 19.30 28.94
N HIS A 653 21.06 20.42 29.47
CA HIS A 653 19.66 20.62 29.79
C HIS A 653 18.89 20.78 28.47
N HIS A 654 17.81 20.03 28.26
CA HIS A 654 17.07 20.00 26.99
C HIS A 654 16.44 21.37 26.58
N ALA A 655 16.44 22.34 27.48
CA ALA A 655 15.94 23.69 27.28
C ALA A 655 16.98 24.56 26.56
N LEU A 656 18.24 24.11 26.48
CA LEU A 656 19.24 24.76 25.65
C LEU A 656 18.95 24.48 24.18
N PRO A 657 18.81 25.51 23.32
CA PRO A 657 18.88 25.28 21.89
C PRO A 657 20.25 24.73 21.57
N HIS A 658 20.30 23.71 20.73
CA HIS A 658 21.52 22.98 20.44
C HIS A 658 21.51 22.40 19.02
N GLY A 659 22.68 21.97 18.56
CA GLY A 659 22.86 21.39 17.23
C GLY A 659 24.32 20.98 17.00
N ALA A 660 24.62 20.36 15.86
CA ALA A 660 26.00 20.15 15.45
C ALA A 660 26.47 21.30 14.56
N SER A 661 27.75 21.67 14.63
CA SER A 661 28.32 22.61 13.66
C SER A 661 28.69 21.91 12.34
N PRO A 662 28.88 22.67 11.25
CA PRO A 662 29.65 22.20 10.12
C PRO A 662 31.05 21.76 10.56
N ASN A 663 31.55 20.67 9.97
CA ASN A 663 32.91 20.21 10.20
C ASN A 663 33.86 20.87 9.18
N ARG A 664 34.76 21.73 9.66
CA ARG A 664 35.78 22.43 8.86
C ARG A 664 37.20 21.92 9.13
N ALA A 665 37.34 20.88 9.97
CA ALA A 665 38.60 20.27 10.31
C ALA A 665 39.01 19.18 9.31
N LYS A 666 39.99 18.34 9.67
CA LYS A 666 40.54 17.31 8.76
C LYS A 666 39.94 15.92 8.96
N LEU A 667 39.40 15.63 10.14
CA LEU A 667 38.90 14.32 10.51
C LEU A 667 37.40 14.35 10.78
N PRO A 668 36.68 13.23 10.59
CA PRO A 668 35.27 13.16 10.96
C PRO A 668 35.06 13.23 12.47
N ARG A 669 33.96 13.85 12.89
CA ARG A 669 33.43 13.68 14.24
C ARG A 669 32.59 12.41 14.28
N MET A 670 32.85 11.57 15.28
CA MET A 670 31.97 10.46 15.64
C MET A 670 31.51 10.61 17.08
N VAL A 671 30.22 10.36 17.33
CA VAL A 671 29.67 10.32 18.69
C VAL A 671 28.66 9.19 18.84
N GLN A 672 28.44 8.78 20.08
CA GLN A 672 27.30 7.97 20.49
C GLN A 672 26.33 8.82 21.31
N TYR A 673 25.04 8.85 20.95
CA TYR A 673 24.03 9.54 21.75
C TYR A 673 23.61 8.66 22.94
N ILE A 674 23.41 9.31 24.09
CA ILE A 674 23.01 8.65 25.32
C ILE A 674 22.27 9.63 26.23
N ASN A 675 21.14 9.19 26.77
CA ASN A 675 20.37 10.00 27.70
C ASN A 675 19.67 9.13 28.74
N PHE A 676 19.27 9.78 29.82
CA PHE A 676 18.43 9.21 30.86
C PHE A 676 17.24 10.14 31.10
N TYR A 677 16.09 9.54 31.35
CA TYR A 677 14.88 10.27 31.74
C TYR A 677 14.20 9.55 32.90
N SER A 678 13.39 10.27 33.65
CA SER A 678 12.67 9.72 34.79
C SER A 678 11.60 8.72 34.38
N MET A 679 11.40 7.68 35.20
CA MET A 679 10.25 6.78 35.17
C MET A 679 8.91 7.42 35.58
N ALA A 680 8.93 8.53 36.33
CA ALA A 680 7.73 9.28 36.71
C ALA A 680 7.59 10.50 35.80
N CYS A 681 6.38 10.73 35.29
CA CYS A 681 6.04 11.98 34.60
C CYS A 681 5.99 13.14 35.59
#